data_AF-A0A924FE53-F1
#
_entry.id   AF-A0A924FE53-F1
#
_cell.length_a   1.000
_cell.length_b   1.000
_cell.length_c   1.000
_cell.angle_alpha   90.00
_cell.angle_beta   90.00
_cell.angle_gamma   90.00
#
_symmetry.space_group_name_H-M   'P 1'
#
loop_
_entity.id
_entity.type
_entity.pdbx_description
1 polymer ?
#
loop_
_entity_poly.entity_id
_entity_poly.type
_entity_poly.pdbx_seq_one_letter_code
_entity_poly.pdbx_strand_id
1 'polypeptide(L)'
;MKSMTTISRYVWLLILTSVCRQLQAQPVPTTNPVTTPNETTQWTSQFAWANVTPVNKVKGLLGPDNLVDSLVLHQTMRQISETGGGVVYFPAGTYTFTSSVALFDGVVLRGEAIDGVKDAKDELFAPPTRFEFPQYRATMSRSHPDTLLFKEESNSTAFKTIGMAPGQGKTIGLIDLDIDRAVIDFRADTDGLGRQNIMLLSLRQNNAVMPDPTIPTQKQRALKHGWQRWPSKEVASVEIDVAANCLVSNCRLNDKPDDNYPQYGFTTDDGHSFDGARAVFDYTDHPGIRVRATGNAPAGITMTLYPRIHITTQPHPVSSIELTNNHVNVLEGNNPIVVEGNGVNETGNETTMTEPVYESSILDGRVATWTDYKAIYDNSDSLTYAGQFVSAKGDTLPYRMMKPVNYDPTKKYPIVMYLHGMGERGTDNHEQLRNFIWYFSTEKNRQEHPCFVLMPQLNRNNMSFLGSEEAKSTKMMTAVFSVMKRLETYYSIDTDRRYLIGISSGAWATWEAIIRYPKTFAAAVPISGYKRFNEFDAKARKHDIDGIKNLPIWAFHGSDDEWIPVMYARMTVAMLKNGGGKPRYTEFKGIGHICWNELQHVPEFMPWLFSQRRNQSIAPGSALPALTKLSASPAKTAQR
;
A
#
# COMPACT_ATOMS: atom_id res chain seq x y z
N MET A 1 67.46 2.64 8.62
CA MET A 1 66.37 1.69 8.30
C MET A 1 66.52 0.43 9.17
N LYS A 2 65.72 0.25 10.24
CA LYS A 2 65.65 -1.06 10.97
C LYS A 2 64.49 -1.25 11.98
N SER A 3 63.50 -0.35 12.04
CA SER A 3 62.43 -0.36 13.07
C SER A 3 60.99 -0.55 12.56
N MET A 4 60.73 -0.44 11.25
CA MET A 4 59.35 -0.47 10.70
C MET A 4 58.79 -1.88 10.40
N THR A 5 59.58 -2.95 10.50
CA THR A 5 59.16 -4.31 10.11
C THR A 5 58.43 -5.10 11.21
N THR A 6 58.56 -4.71 12.48
CA THR A 6 57.99 -5.48 13.61
C THR A 6 56.49 -5.23 13.80
N ILE A 7 56.04 -3.97 13.71
CA ILE A 7 54.64 -3.58 13.97
C ILE A 7 53.68 -4.24 12.97
N SER A 8 54.06 -4.29 11.69
CA SER A 8 53.26 -4.95 10.64
C SER A 8 52.99 -6.43 10.96
N ARG A 9 53.97 -7.16 11.51
CA ARG A 9 53.79 -8.59 11.81
C ARG A 9 52.78 -8.84 12.93
N TYR A 10 52.72 -7.99 13.95
CA TYR A 10 51.72 -8.13 15.02
C TYR A 10 50.29 -7.82 14.54
N VAL A 11 50.12 -6.80 13.67
CA VAL A 11 48.80 -6.49 13.08
C VAL A 11 48.31 -7.66 12.21
N TRP A 12 49.17 -8.21 11.35
CA TRP A 12 48.81 -9.39 10.54
C TRP A 12 48.54 -10.64 11.38
N LEU A 13 49.27 -10.86 12.48
CA LEU A 13 49.02 -12.00 13.37
C LEU A 13 47.68 -11.85 14.12
N LEU A 14 47.32 -10.64 14.55
CA LEU A 14 46.02 -10.36 15.18
C LEU A 14 44.86 -10.58 14.20
N ILE A 15 44.99 -10.11 12.95
CA ILE A 15 44.01 -10.37 11.88
C ILE A 15 43.88 -11.89 11.64
N LEU A 16 44.99 -12.62 11.52
CA LEU A 16 44.97 -14.08 11.38
C LEU A 16 44.31 -14.78 12.58
N THR A 17 44.57 -14.38 13.81
CA THR A 17 43.89 -14.97 14.99
C THR A 17 42.40 -14.61 15.07
N SER A 18 41.98 -13.46 14.52
CA SER A 18 40.57 -13.08 14.45
C SER A 18 39.83 -13.86 13.35
N VAL A 19 40.49 -14.15 12.21
CA VAL A 19 39.94 -14.96 11.12
C VAL A 19 39.94 -16.46 11.48
N CYS A 20 40.99 -16.97 12.14
CA CYS A 20 41.03 -18.36 12.60
C CYS A 20 40.03 -18.69 13.72
N ARG A 21 39.32 -17.71 14.29
CA ARG A 21 38.18 -17.98 15.19
C ARG A 21 36.92 -18.46 14.46
N GLN A 22 36.83 -18.32 13.13
CA GLN A 22 35.64 -18.74 12.35
C GLN A 22 35.69 -20.21 11.85
N LEU A 23 36.56 -21.05 12.42
CA LEU A 23 36.65 -22.48 12.07
C LEU A 23 36.63 -23.45 13.26
N GLN A 24 36.19 -23.00 14.44
CA GLN A 24 35.53 -23.93 15.37
C GLN A 24 34.05 -23.96 14.98
N ALA A 25 33.56 -25.13 14.55
CA ALA A 25 32.13 -25.32 14.31
C ALA A 25 31.37 -25.10 15.64
N GLN A 26 30.34 -24.25 15.60
CA GLN A 26 29.50 -23.99 16.78
C GLN A 26 28.86 -25.30 17.26
N PRO A 27 28.65 -25.48 18.58
CA PRO A 27 28.00 -26.67 19.11
C PRO A 27 26.55 -26.72 18.60
N VAL A 28 26.23 -27.82 17.91
CA VAL A 28 24.90 -28.09 17.36
C VAL A 28 23.81 -27.88 18.42
N PRO A 29 22.75 -27.10 18.16
CA PRO A 29 21.88 -26.58 19.22
C PRO A 29 20.85 -27.61 19.71
N THR A 30 21.20 -28.34 20.77
CA THR A 30 20.41 -29.44 21.36
C THR A 30 19.36 -29.01 22.40
N THR A 31 19.13 -27.71 22.59
CA THR A 31 18.26 -27.16 23.64
C THR A 31 16.99 -26.50 23.08
N ASN A 32 15.89 -26.56 23.84
CA ASN A 32 14.70 -25.76 23.58
C ASN A 32 15.09 -24.26 23.52
N PRO A 33 14.80 -23.53 22.42
CA PRO A 33 15.05 -22.09 22.35
C PRO A 33 14.13 -21.27 23.25
N VAL A 34 12.98 -21.81 23.67
CA VAL A 34 12.13 -21.21 24.70
C VAL A 34 12.75 -21.48 26.07
N THR A 35 13.74 -20.66 26.44
CA THR A 35 14.60 -20.87 27.62
C THR A 35 13.91 -20.65 28.97
N THR A 36 12.76 -19.97 28.98
CA THR A 36 11.91 -19.78 30.17
C THR A 36 10.45 -20.17 29.87
N PRO A 37 10.12 -21.47 29.79
CA PRO A 37 8.74 -21.89 29.56
C PRO A 37 7.82 -21.48 30.72
N ASN A 38 6.66 -20.96 30.37
CA ASN A 38 5.54 -20.69 31.27
C ASN A 38 4.39 -21.67 30.98
N GLU A 39 3.25 -21.54 31.68
CA GLU A 39 2.10 -22.45 31.53
C GLU A 39 1.55 -22.51 30.08
N THR A 40 1.70 -21.45 29.29
CA THR A 40 1.25 -21.39 27.88
C THR A 40 2.30 -21.84 26.85
N THR A 41 3.56 -22.04 27.26
CA THR A 41 4.66 -22.45 26.37
C THR A 41 5.37 -23.74 26.79
N GLN A 42 5.01 -24.34 27.93
CA GLN A 42 5.60 -25.59 28.44
C GLN A 42 5.56 -26.75 27.41
N TRP A 43 4.53 -26.79 26.56
CA TRP A 43 4.37 -27.78 25.48
C TRP A 43 5.54 -27.78 24.48
N THR A 44 6.30 -26.69 24.34
CA THR A 44 7.52 -26.64 23.51
C THR A 44 8.62 -27.61 23.99
N SER A 45 8.51 -28.13 25.21
CA SER A 45 9.38 -29.19 25.72
C SER A 45 9.05 -30.59 25.16
N GLN A 46 7.98 -30.74 24.37
CA GLN A 46 7.59 -32.01 23.74
C GLN A 46 8.38 -32.32 22.46
N PHE A 47 9.07 -31.35 21.85
CA PHE A 47 9.97 -31.60 20.73
C PHE A 47 11.25 -32.32 21.20
N ALA A 48 11.77 -33.23 20.38
CA ALA A 48 12.96 -34.01 20.68
C ALA A 48 14.27 -33.22 20.47
N TRP A 49 14.47 -32.14 21.24
CA TRP A 49 15.57 -31.17 21.08
C TRP A 49 16.98 -31.78 21.04
N ALA A 50 17.21 -32.90 21.72
CA ALA A 50 18.50 -33.59 21.71
C ALA A 50 18.77 -34.42 20.45
N ASN A 51 17.73 -34.78 19.67
CA ASN A 51 17.86 -35.52 18.41
C ASN A 51 18.09 -34.53 17.26
N VAL A 52 19.35 -34.14 17.04
CA VAL A 52 19.72 -33.16 16.01
C VAL A 52 20.50 -33.79 14.87
N THR A 53 20.03 -33.58 13.64
CA THR A 53 20.68 -34.02 12.39
C THR A 53 21.20 -32.80 11.63
N PRO A 54 22.52 -32.50 11.66
CA PRO A 54 23.09 -31.41 10.87
C PRO A 54 23.12 -31.77 9.38
N VAL A 55 22.63 -30.87 8.52
CA VAL A 55 22.54 -31.12 7.07
C VAL A 55 23.88 -31.44 6.41
N ASN A 56 24.99 -30.87 6.92
CA ASN A 56 26.35 -31.14 6.46
C ASN A 56 26.90 -32.53 6.85
N LYS A 57 26.11 -33.35 7.57
CA LYS A 57 26.40 -34.77 7.85
C LYS A 57 25.52 -35.73 7.05
N VAL A 58 24.45 -35.24 6.43
CA VAL A 58 23.54 -36.08 5.63
C VAL A 58 24.15 -36.28 4.24
N LYS A 59 24.58 -37.51 3.95
CA LYS A 59 25.25 -37.85 2.69
C LYS A 59 24.33 -37.61 1.49
N GLY A 60 24.72 -36.69 0.61
CA GLY A 60 23.98 -36.38 -0.63
C GLY A 60 22.86 -35.36 -0.47
N LEU A 61 22.63 -34.80 0.73
CA LEU A 61 21.62 -33.76 0.94
C LEU A 61 22.01 -32.41 0.34
N LEU A 62 23.31 -32.09 0.34
CA LEU A 62 23.86 -30.86 -0.21
C LEU A 62 24.71 -31.16 -1.45
N GLY A 63 24.35 -30.56 -2.57
CA GLY A 63 25.16 -30.50 -3.78
C GLY A 63 26.15 -29.33 -3.77
N PRO A 64 26.70 -28.95 -4.94
CA PRO A 64 27.42 -27.70 -5.11
C PRO A 64 26.61 -26.49 -4.65
N ASP A 65 27.28 -25.45 -4.17
CA ASP A 65 26.70 -24.16 -3.79
C ASP A 65 25.48 -24.27 -2.84
N ASN A 66 25.52 -25.27 -1.94
CA ASN A 66 24.46 -25.60 -0.98
C ASN A 66 23.07 -25.88 -1.60
N LEU A 67 23.03 -26.32 -2.87
CA LEU A 67 21.80 -26.83 -3.49
C LEU A 67 21.25 -28.03 -2.70
N VAL A 68 20.02 -27.94 -2.21
CA VAL A 68 19.40 -28.95 -1.34
C VAL A 68 18.67 -30.00 -2.18
N ASP A 69 19.11 -31.25 -2.10
CA ASP A 69 18.36 -32.38 -2.65
C ASP A 69 17.08 -32.59 -1.84
N SER A 70 15.95 -32.23 -2.44
CA SER A 70 14.65 -32.27 -1.77
C SER A 70 14.17 -33.71 -1.50
N LEU A 71 14.61 -34.71 -2.28
CA LEU A 71 14.27 -36.12 -2.02
C LEU A 71 15.01 -36.63 -0.78
N VAL A 72 16.32 -36.35 -0.68
CA VAL A 72 17.12 -36.69 0.51
C VAL A 72 16.64 -35.92 1.73
N LEU A 73 16.22 -34.66 1.60
CA LEU A 73 15.64 -33.88 2.70
C LEU A 73 14.34 -34.53 3.21
N HIS A 74 13.39 -34.83 2.33
CA HIS A 74 12.12 -35.46 2.72
C HIS A 74 12.32 -36.87 3.30
N GLN A 75 13.29 -37.65 2.80
CA GLN A 75 13.66 -38.95 3.39
C GLN A 75 14.26 -38.78 4.79
N THR A 76 15.14 -37.80 4.99
CA THR A 76 15.75 -37.51 6.30
C THR A 76 14.71 -37.08 7.32
N MET A 77 13.83 -36.15 6.96
CA MET A 77 12.73 -35.69 7.84
C MET A 77 11.75 -36.81 8.17
N ARG A 78 11.44 -37.69 7.21
CA ARG A 78 10.63 -38.88 7.47
C ARG A 78 11.30 -39.82 8.48
N GLN A 79 12.58 -40.13 8.32
CA GLN A 79 13.32 -40.99 9.26
C GLN A 79 13.39 -40.39 10.67
N ILE A 80 13.53 -39.06 10.78
CA ILE A 80 13.47 -38.35 12.06
C ILE A 80 12.06 -38.46 12.67
N SER A 81 11.00 -38.29 11.87
CA SER A 81 9.62 -38.47 12.34
C SER A 81 9.35 -39.91 12.81
N GLU A 82 9.73 -40.91 12.00
CA GLU A 82 9.60 -42.35 12.30
C GLU A 82 10.38 -42.78 13.56
N THR A 83 11.39 -42.00 13.98
CA THR A 83 12.19 -42.23 15.20
C THR A 83 11.78 -41.36 16.40
N GLY A 84 10.66 -40.62 16.31
CA GLY A 84 10.08 -39.86 17.42
C GLY A 84 10.23 -38.33 17.33
N GLY A 85 10.62 -37.81 16.16
CA GLY A 85 10.84 -36.38 15.93
C GLY A 85 12.27 -35.93 16.25
N GLY A 86 12.57 -34.66 15.97
CA GLY A 86 13.90 -34.09 16.11
C GLY A 86 14.12 -32.85 15.28
N VAL A 87 15.35 -32.34 15.30
CA VAL A 87 15.77 -31.09 14.64
C VAL A 87 16.62 -31.41 13.41
N VAL A 88 16.22 -30.94 12.23
CA VAL A 88 17.13 -30.82 11.08
C VAL A 88 17.83 -29.47 11.19
N TYR A 89 19.14 -29.51 11.39
CA TYR A 89 19.95 -28.34 11.69
C TYR A 89 20.75 -27.85 10.47
N PHE A 90 20.55 -26.59 10.11
CA PHE A 90 21.21 -25.89 9.03
C PHE A 90 22.17 -24.85 9.62
N PRO A 91 23.50 -25.06 9.60
CA PRO A 91 24.48 -24.05 9.99
C PRO A 91 24.35 -22.73 9.20
N ALA A 92 25.15 -21.71 9.56
CA ALA A 92 25.14 -20.43 8.84
C ALA A 92 25.48 -20.59 7.35
N GLY A 93 24.73 -19.89 6.49
CA GLY A 93 24.87 -19.91 5.04
C GLY A 93 23.54 -19.89 4.29
N THR A 94 23.62 -19.65 2.98
CA THR A 94 22.47 -19.78 2.06
C THR A 94 22.33 -21.24 1.61
N TYR A 95 21.09 -21.71 1.47
CA TYR A 95 20.70 -23.03 0.99
C TYR A 95 19.64 -22.89 -0.09
N THR A 96 19.88 -23.45 -1.28
CA THR A 96 19.03 -23.22 -2.45
C THR A 96 18.11 -24.41 -2.69
N PHE A 97 16.82 -24.15 -2.91
CA PHE A 97 15.78 -25.16 -3.08
C PHE A 97 15.16 -25.08 -4.48
N THR A 98 14.82 -26.23 -5.07
CA THR A 98 14.12 -26.32 -6.38
C THR A 98 12.65 -26.72 -6.23
N SER A 99 12.26 -27.21 -5.07
CA SER A 99 10.94 -27.78 -4.75
C SER A 99 10.42 -27.22 -3.44
N SER A 100 9.10 -27.36 -3.19
CA SER A 100 8.52 -27.09 -1.87
C SER A 100 9.08 -28.07 -0.83
N VAL A 101 9.14 -27.63 0.43
CA VAL A 101 9.53 -28.46 1.57
C VAL A 101 8.27 -28.95 2.28
N ALA A 102 8.15 -30.26 2.47
CA ALA A 102 7.04 -30.90 3.17
C ALA A 102 7.52 -31.48 4.51
N LEU A 103 7.12 -30.85 5.62
CA LEU A 103 7.46 -31.27 6.98
C LEU A 103 6.73 -32.57 7.40
N PHE A 104 7.35 -33.33 8.29
CA PHE A 104 6.81 -34.57 8.89
C PHE A 104 6.62 -34.42 10.40
N ASP A 105 5.91 -35.36 11.04
CA ASP A 105 5.53 -35.24 12.45
C ASP A 105 6.74 -35.26 13.41
N GLY A 106 6.78 -34.28 14.31
CA GLY A 106 7.86 -34.09 15.29
C GLY A 106 9.11 -33.39 14.73
N VAL A 107 9.10 -32.95 13.47
CA VAL A 107 10.26 -32.32 12.82
C VAL A 107 10.30 -30.80 13.04
N VAL A 108 11.48 -30.30 13.41
CA VAL A 108 11.81 -28.88 13.45
C VAL A 108 12.91 -28.60 12.42
N LEU A 109 12.74 -27.58 11.58
CA LEU A 109 13.87 -26.99 10.84
C LEU A 109 14.47 -25.86 11.67
N ARG A 110 15.78 -25.90 11.89
CA ARG A 110 16.47 -24.91 12.70
C ARG A 110 17.74 -24.40 12.04
N GLY A 111 17.87 -23.08 11.95
CA GLY A 111 19.09 -22.40 11.52
C GLY A 111 20.14 -22.28 12.62
N GLU A 112 21.28 -21.69 12.28
CA GLU A 112 22.32 -21.28 13.23
C GLU A 112 21.82 -20.16 14.14
N ALA A 113 22.23 -20.18 15.41
CA ALA A 113 21.72 -19.24 16.40
C ALA A 113 22.13 -17.79 16.09
N ILE A 114 21.21 -16.85 16.31
CA ILE A 114 21.44 -15.42 16.03
C ILE A 114 22.38 -14.83 17.09
N ASP A 115 23.69 -14.79 16.81
CA ASP A 115 24.70 -14.18 17.71
C ASP A 115 24.63 -12.63 17.75
N GLY A 116 23.97 -12.00 16.77
CA GLY A 116 23.87 -10.55 16.60
C GLY A 116 22.58 -9.92 17.13
N VAL A 117 21.89 -9.19 16.24
CA VAL A 117 20.64 -8.47 16.54
C VAL A 117 19.48 -9.46 16.66
N LYS A 118 18.91 -9.57 17.88
CA LYS A 118 17.94 -10.61 18.23
C LYS A 118 16.47 -10.20 18.18
N ASP A 119 16.15 -8.91 18.25
CA ASP A 119 14.76 -8.43 18.19
C ASP A 119 14.36 -8.15 16.74
N ALA A 120 13.33 -8.84 16.25
CA ALA A 120 12.80 -8.73 14.90
C ALA A 120 12.36 -7.32 14.48
N LYS A 121 12.11 -6.38 15.41
CA LYS A 121 11.76 -4.99 15.03
C LYS A 121 12.95 -4.25 14.45
N ASP A 122 14.17 -4.61 14.84
CA ASP A 122 15.38 -4.00 14.30
C ASP A 122 15.55 -4.35 12.81
N GLU A 123 15.91 -3.37 11.99
CA GLU A 123 16.17 -3.53 10.56
C GLU A 123 17.39 -4.41 10.23
N LEU A 124 18.25 -4.62 11.22
CA LEU A 124 19.45 -5.46 11.16
C LEU A 124 19.18 -6.90 11.65
N PHE A 125 17.93 -7.24 11.99
CA PHE A 125 17.53 -8.61 12.27
C PHE A 125 17.67 -9.47 11.00
N ALA A 126 18.70 -10.32 10.98
CA ALA A 126 19.03 -11.20 9.88
C ALA A 126 19.49 -12.56 10.44
N PRO A 127 18.63 -13.60 10.41
CA PRO A 127 19.02 -14.95 10.76
C PRO A 127 20.17 -15.43 9.85
N PRO A 128 21.23 -16.05 10.41
CA PRO A 128 22.45 -16.39 9.66
C PRO A 128 22.28 -17.57 8.68
N THR A 129 21.15 -18.26 8.71
CA THR A 129 20.79 -19.35 7.80
C THR A 129 19.68 -18.90 6.87
N ARG A 130 19.97 -18.81 5.57
CA ARG A 130 19.01 -18.38 4.54
C ARG A 130 18.55 -19.57 3.69
N PHE A 131 17.24 -19.71 3.49
CA PHE A 131 16.64 -20.61 2.51
C PHE A 131 16.19 -19.81 1.30
N GLU A 132 16.70 -20.15 0.11
CA GLU A 132 16.40 -19.44 -1.13
C GLU A 132 15.67 -20.38 -2.12
N PHE A 133 14.42 -20.04 -2.44
CA PHE A 133 13.59 -20.77 -3.41
C PHE A 133 13.61 -20.08 -4.78
N PRO A 134 13.06 -20.67 -5.86
CA PRO A 134 13.21 -20.11 -7.20
C PRO A 134 12.29 -18.90 -7.43
N GLN A 135 12.86 -17.79 -7.92
CA GLN A 135 12.13 -16.60 -8.33
C GLN A 135 11.15 -16.91 -9.48
N TYR A 136 9.98 -16.25 -9.52
CA TYR A 136 9.18 -16.19 -10.73
C TYR A 136 9.57 -14.97 -11.58
N ARG A 137 9.93 -15.18 -12.85
CA ARG A 137 10.19 -14.09 -13.80
C ARG A 137 9.77 -14.51 -15.20
N ALA A 138 8.71 -13.88 -15.73
CA ALA A 138 8.29 -14.13 -17.11
C ALA A 138 9.36 -13.65 -18.10
N THR A 139 9.90 -14.54 -18.93
CA THR A 139 10.97 -14.24 -19.89
C THR A 139 10.42 -13.95 -21.29
N MET A 140 10.82 -12.84 -21.90
CA MET A 140 10.51 -12.57 -23.31
C MET A 140 11.38 -13.44 -24.23
N SER A 141 10.75 -14.10 -25.20
CA SER A 141 11.41 -14.93 -26.21
C SER A 141 11.08 -14.43 -27.62
N ARG A 142 12.04 -14.51 -28.54
CA ARG A 142 11.84 -14.04 -29.93
C ARG A 142 11.43 -15.22 -30.81
N SER A 143 10.14 -15.43 -30.96
CA SER A 143 9.54 -16.53 -31.75
C SER A 143 9.66 -16.33 -33.26
N HIS A 144 9.77 -15.08 -33.71
CA HIS A 144 10.03 -14.69 -35.10
C HIS A 144 10.91 -13.43 -35.08
N PRO A 145 11.71 -13.11 -36.13
CA PRO A 145 12.38 -11.81 -36.22
C PRO A 145 11.48 -10.62 -35.85
N ASP A 146 10.22 -10.64 -36.27
CA ASP A 146 9.28 -9.52 -36.11
C ASP A 146 8.27 -9.70 -34.95
N THR A 147 8.35 -10.79 -34.17
CA THR A 147 7.48 -10.97 -32.98
C THR A 147 8.26 -11.40 -31.75
N LEU A 148 8.06 -10.63 -30.67
CA LEU A 148 8.40 -11.02 -29.30
C LEU A 148 7.16 -11.67 -28.68
N LEU A 149 7.34 -12.84 -28.07
CA LEU A 149 6.33 -13.51 -27.25
C LEU A 149 6.92 -13.85 -25.89
N PHE A 150 6.21 -13.47 -24.83
CA PHE A 150 6.51 -13.98 -23.49
C PHE A 150 6.41 -15.50 -23.49
N LYS A 151 7.46 -16.14 -22.99
CA LYS A 151 7.46 -17.57 -22.70
C LYS A 151 6.80 -17.75 -21.34
N GLU A 152 5.82 -18.65 -21.26
CA GLU A 152 5.29 -19.05 -19.96
C GLU A 152 6.35 -19.88 -19.23
N GLU A 153 6.91 -19.31 -18.16
CA GLU A 153 7.60 -20.10 -17.15
C GLU A 153 6.53 -20.75 -16.25
N SER A 154 6.70 -22.06 -16.01
CA SER A 154 5.67 -22.86 -15.34
C SER A 154 5.60 -22.53 -13.85
N ASN A 155 4.39 -22.50 -13.28
CA ASN A 155 4.22 -22.36 -11.83
C ASN A 155 4.87 -23.52 -11.05
N SER A 156 5.18 -24.64 -11.72
CA SER A 156 5.95 -25.74 -11.11
C SER A 156 7.42 -25.41 -10.84
N THR A 157 8.00 -24.32 -11.38
CA THR A 157 9.39 -23.91 -11.07
C THR A 157 9.47 -22.93 -9.90
N ALA A 158 8.63 -21.89 -9.86
CA ALA A 158 8.60 -20.89 -8.79
C ALA A 158 7.53 -21.18 -7.71
N PHE A 159 7.11 -20.14 -6.97
CA PHE A 159 5.98 -20.12 -6.02
C PHE A 159 5.96 -21.32 -5.07
N LYS A 160 6.99 -21.39 -4.22
CA LYS A 160 7.22 -22.53 -3.33
C LYS A 160 6.54 -22.36 -1.98
N THR A 161 6.43 -23.48 -1.30
CA THR A 161 5.85 -23.57 0.04
C THR A 161 6.81 -24.30 0.98
N ILE A 162 6.85 -23.86 2.22
CA ILE A 162 7.23 -24.70 3.36
C ILE A 162 5.91 -25.12 3.98
N GLY A 163 5.46 -26.31 3.61
CA GLY A 163 4.19 -26.89 4.03
C GLY A 163 4.42 -28.25 4.69
N MET A 164 3.46 -29.14 4.58
CA MET A 164 3.43 -30.40 5.31
C MET A 164 3.22 -31.59 4.38
N ALA A 165 3.73 -32.76 4.77
CA ALA A 165 3.51 -33.99 4.04
C ALA A 165 2.05 -34.46 4.26
N PRO A 166 1.31 -34.87 3.21
CA PRO A 166 -0.10 -35.28 3.34
C PRO A 166 -0.32 -36.37 4.38
N GLY A 167 -1.33 -36.20 5.24
CA GLY A 167 -1.61 -37.14 6.34
C GLY A 167 -0.57 -37.13 7.47
N GLN A 168 0.26 -36.08 7.57
CA GLN A 168 1.07 -35.73 8.73
C GLN A 168 0.55 -34.40 9.29
N GLY A 169 0.69 -34.15 10.60
CA GLY A 169 0.45 -32.80 11.09
C GLY A 169 0.16 -32.59 12.57
N LYS A 170 0.78 -33.35 13.48
CA LYS A 170 0.63 -33.11 14.92
C LYS A 170 1.56 -32.02 15.42
N THR A 171 2.88 -32.15 15.23
CA THR A 171 3.87 -31.29 15.91
C THR A 171 4.99 -30.88 14.95
N ILE A 172 5.18 -29.57 14.70
CA ILE A 172 6.19 -29.04 13.75
C ILE A 172 6.74 -27.67 14.17
N GLY A 173 7.91 -27.28 13.64
CA GLY A 173 8.39 -25.92 13.79
C GLY A 173 9.48 -25.45 12.83
N LEU A 174 9.63 -24.13 12.73
CA LEU A 174 10.65 -23.41 11.95
C LEU A 174 11.31 -22.36 12.86
N ILE A 175 12.65 -22.36 12.94
CA ILE A 175 13.38 -21.61 13.98
C ILE A 175 14.69 -21.02 13.44
N ASP A 176 14.96 -19.74 13.70
CA ASP A 176 16.23 -19.06 13.37
C ASP A 176 16.56 -19.08 11.84
N LEU A 177 15.57 -18.83 10.96
CA LEU A 177 15.71 -18.90 9.49
C LEU A 177 15.34 -17.59 8.77
N ASP A 178 16.07 -17.22 7.72
CA ASP A 178 15.69 -16.21 6.72
C ASP A 178 15.15 -16.92 5.46
N ILE A 179 13.89 -16.71 5.08
CA ILE A 179 13.18 -17.53 4.09
C ILE A 179 12.77 -16.67 2.89
N ASP A 180 13.32 -16.94 1.72
CA ASP A 180 13.15 -16.14 0.51
C ASP A 180 12.42 -16.92 -0.59
N ARG A 181 11.30 -16.35 -1.10
CA ARG A 181 10.45 -16.90 -2.18
C ARG A 181 9.63 -18.17 -1.85
N ALA A 182 9.36 -18.43 -0.57
CA ALA A 182 8.41 -19.47 -0.16
C ALA A 182 7.41 -19.01 0.90
N VAL A 183 6.14 -19.37 0.71
CA VAL A 183 5.06 -19.19 1.70
C VAL A 183 5.09 -20.32 2.73
N ILE A 184 4.82 -20.00 4.00
CA ILE A 184 4.63 -21.01 5.04
C ILE A 184 3.14 -21.38 5.05
N ASP A 185 2.81 -22.61 4.65
CA ASP A 185 1.41 -23.06 4.46
C ASP A 185 1.11 -24.28 5.34
N PHE A 186 0.57 -24.02 6.53
CA PHE A 186 0.11 -25.01 7.50
C PHE A 186 -1.43 -24.99 7.61
N ARG A 187 -2.15 -24.89 6.48
CA ARG A 187 -3.62 -24.98 6.42
C ARG A 187 -4.12 -26.42 6.32
N ALA A 188 -5.27 -26.73 6.93
CA ALA A 188 -5.77 -28.10 7.07
C ALA A 188 -6.15 -28.72 5.71
N ASP A 189 -5.63 -29.92 5.47
CA ASP A 189 -6.09 -30.78 4.38
C ASP A 189 -7.54 -31.25 4.68
N THR A 190 -8.18 -31.87 3.68
CA THR A 190 -9.53 -32.45 3.81
C THR A 190 -9.59 -33.70 4.72
N ASP A 191 -8.53 -34.01 5.45
CA ASP A 191 -8.43 -35.17 6.36
C ASP A 191 -9.01 -34.90 7.77
N GLY A 192 -9.21 -33.63 8.13
CA GLY A 192 -9.71 -33.22 9.45
C GLY A 192 -8.70 -33.40 10.60
N LEU A 193 -7.42 -33.62 10.31
CA LEU A 193 -6.37 -33.77 11.31
C LEU A 193 -5.93 -32.40 11.86
N GLY A 194 -6.75 -31.86 12.78
CA GLY A 194 -6.46 -30.60 13.46
C GLY A 194 -5.08 -30.58 14.11
N ARG A 195 -4.23 -29.63 13.70
CA ARG A 195 -2.81 -29.60 14.07
C ARG A 195 -2.61 -29.33 15.55
N GLN A 196 -1.75 -30.10 16.21
CA GLN A 196 -1.61 -30.00 17.65
C GLN A 196 -0.67 -28.85 18.04
N ASN A 197 0.60 -28.89 17.65
CA ASN A 197 1.66 -28.03 18.19
C ASN A 197 2.48 -27.38 17.05
N ILE A 198 2.36 -26.06 16.88
CA ILE A 198 3.04 -25.32 15.79
C ILE A 198 3.91 -24.22 16.39
N MET A 199 5.20 -24.19 16.03
CA MET A 199 6.13 -23.16 16.51
C MET A 199 6.90 -22.48 15.38
N LEU A 200 6.71 -21.17 15.24
CA LEU A 200 7.50 -20.28 14.41
C LEU A 200 8.25 -19.29 15.32
N LEU A 201 9.58 -19.27 15.25
CA LEU A 201 10.42 -18.48 16.16
C LEU A 201 11.63 -17.88 15.44
N SER A 202 11.90 -16.58 15.64
CA SER A 202 13.08 -15.89 15.08
C SER A 202 13.18 -16.02 13.55
N LEU A 203 12.04 -15.85 12.85
CA LEU A 203 11.99 -15.99 11.40
C LEU A 203 12.09 -14.64 10.69
N ARG A 204 12.90 -14.57 9.64
CA ARG A 204 12.78 -13.55 8.60
C ARG A 204 12.18 -14.20 7.36
N GLN A 205 11.34 -13.48 6.62
CA GLN A 205 10.74 -13.97 5.38
C GLN A 205 10.63 -12.84 4.36
N ASN A 206 10.96 -13.06 3.09
CA ASN A 206 10.81 -12.08 2.02
C ASN A 206 10.39 -12.73 0.69
N ASN A 207 9.87 -11.89 -0.22
CA ASN A 207 9.39 -12.28 -1.55
C ASN A 207 8.39 -13.46 -1.52
N ALA A 208 7.60 -13.60 -0.46
CA ALA A 208 6.87 -14.83 -0.14
C ALA A 208 5.36 -14.71 -0.42
N VAL A 209 4.94 -15.04 -1.64
CA VAL A 209 3.54 -14.97 -2.09
C VAL A 209 3.12 -16.19 -2.92
N MET A 210 1.82 -16.50 -2.93
CA MET A 210 1.21 -17.44 -3.88
C MET A 210 0.48 -16.67 -5.00
N PRO A 211 0.49 -17.16 -6.25
CA PRO A 211 -0.25 -16.52 -7.34
C PRO A 211 -1.75 -16.79 -7.21
N ASP A 212 -2.56 -15.80 -7.59
CA ASP A 212 -4.00 -15.92 -7.75
C ASP A 212 -4.33 -17.06 -8.73
N PRO A 213 -5.08 -18.11 -8.31
CA PRO A 213 -5.36 -19.27 -9.15
C PRO A 213 -6.26 -18.97 -10.35
N THR A 214 -6.98 -17.84 -10.34
CA THR A 214 -7.82 -17.39 -11.45
C THR A 214 -7.01 -16.71 -12.55
N ILE A 215 -5.79 -16.24 -12.25
CA ILE A 215 -4.93 -15.51 -13.19
C ILE A 215 -3.81 -16.43 -13.74
N PRO A 216 -3.67 -16.58 -15.06
CA PRO A 216 -4.47 -15.95 -16.10
C PRO A 216 -5.81 -16.68 -16.31
N THR A 217 -6.83 -15.93 -16.67
CA THR A 217 -8.17 -16.45 -16.95
C THR A 217 -8.19 -17.29 -18.24
N GLN A 218 -9.30 -17.99 -18.49
CA GLN A 218 -9.48 -18.74 -19.74
C GLN A 218 -9.35 -17.83 -20.99
N LYS A 219 -9.81 -16.57 -20.91
CA LYS A 219 -9.71 -15.61 -22.01
C LYS A 219 -8.29 -15.09 -22.19
N GLN A 220 -7.58 -14.76 -21.11
CA GLN A 220 -6.17 -14.38 -21.16
C GLN A 220 -5.30 -15.51 -21.75
N ARG A 221 -5.52 -16.77 -21.33
CA ARG A 221 -4.83 -17.95 -21.90
C ARG A 221 -5.13 -18.12 -23.39
N ALA A 222 -6.39 -17.98 -23.82
CA ALA A 222 -6.77 -18.05 -25.23
C ALA A 222 -6.11 -16.94 -26.09
N LEU A 223 -5.85 -15.78 -25.50
CA LEU A 223 -5.10 -14.66 -26.10
C LEU A 223 -3.57 -14.80 -25.98
N LYS A 224 -3.05 -15.97 -25.59
CA LYS A 224 -1.62 -16.28 -25.37
C LYS A 224 -0.95 -15.55 -24.19
N HIS A 225 -1.73 -14.92 -23.31
CA HIS A 225 -1.23 -14.29 -22.08
C HIS A 225 -1.06 -15.31 -20.91
N GLY A 226 -0.63 -16.54 -21.22
CA GLY A 226 -0.45 -17.63 -20.25
C GLY A 226 0.58 -17.34 -19.15
N TRP A 227 1.43 -16.34 -19.34
CA TRP A 227 2.50 -15.93 -18.42
C TRP A 227 2.07 -14.94 -17.30
N GLN A 228 0.91 -14.29 -17.42
CA GLN A 228 0.48 -13.26 -16.46
C GLN A 228 0.20 -13.86 -15.07
N ARG A 229 0.57 -13.18 -13.99
CA ARG A 229 0.26 -13.59 -12.61
C ARG A 229 -0.27 -12.41 -11.80
N TRP A 230 -0.96 -12.68 -10.71
CA TRP A 230 -1.31 -11.66 -9.72
C TRP A 230 -1.09 -12.21 -8.30
N PRO A 231 -0.74 -11.41 -7.30
CA PRO A 231 -0.69 -11.83 -5.89
C PRO A 231 -2.04 -12.35 -5.38
N SER A 232 -2.07 -13.52 -4.75
CA SER A 232 -3.30 -14.05 -4.15
C SER A 232 -3.62 -13.33 -2.85
N LYS A 233 -4.62 -12.46 -2.88
CA LYS A 233 -5.15 -11.76 -1.68
C LYS A 233 -5.78 -12.70 -0.65
N GLU A 234 -6.07 -13.94 -1.06
CA GLU A 234 -6.64 -14.97 -0.19
C GLU A 234 -5.58 -15.74 0.63
N VAL A 235 -4.27 -15.56 0.37
CA VAL A 235 -3.20 -16.37 0.99
C VAL A 235 -2.15 -15.47 1.64
N ALA A 236 -1.92 -15.65 2.95
CA ALA A 236 -0.88 -14.95 3.70
C ALA A 236 0.54 -15.46 3.38
N SER A 237 1.58 -14.69 3.74
CA SER A 237 2.98 -15.18 3.75
C SER A 237 3.17 -16.35 4.73
N VAL A 238 2.36 -16.36 5.80
CA VAL A 238 2.27 -17.42 6.81
C VAL A 238 0.80 -17.75 7.10
N GLU A 239 0.36 -18.94 6.73
CA GLU A 239 -0.97 -19.47 7.02
C GLU A 239 -0.91 -20.62 8.03
N ILE A 240 -1.75 -20.59 9.07
CA ILE A 240 -1.76 -21.60 10.14
C ILE A 240 -3.19 -21.99 10.54
N ASP A 241 -3.54 -23.26 10.37
CA ASP A 241 -4.74 -23.88 10.96
C ASP A 241 -4.33 -24.81 12.12
N VAL A 242 -4.71 -24.43 13.35
CA VAL A 242 -4.28 -25.09 14.59
C VAL A 242 -5.48 -25.55 15.44
N ALA A 243 -5.27 -26.60 16.24
CA ALA A 243 -6.29 -27.26 17.07
C ALA A 243 -5.88 -27.45 18.55
N ALA A 244 -4.64 -27.15 18.94
CA ALA A 244 -4.24 -27.09 20.36
C ALA A 244 -3.34 -25.89 20.71
N ASN A 245 -2.07 -25.87 20.27
CA ASN A 245 -1.06 -24.90 20.67
C ASN A 245 -0.34 -24.25 19.47
N CYS A 246 -0.22 -22.93 19.49
CA CYS A 246 0.54 -22.16 18.51
C CYS A 246 1.44 -21.11 19.19
N LEU A 247 2.69 -21.01 18.75
CA LEU A 247 3.62 -19.93 19.10
C LEU A 247 4.17 -19.31 17.81
N VAL A 248 3.96 -18.01 17.62
CA VAL A 248 4.51 -17.23 16.51
C VAL A 248 5.16 -15.98 17.09
N SER A 249 6.49 -15.99 17.19
CA SER A 249 7.26 -15.01 17.97
C SER A 249 8.55 -14.60 17.28
N ASN A 250 8.94 -13.34 17.47
CA ASN A 250 10.16 -12.77 16.90
C ASN A 250 10.27 -12.92 15.36
N CYS A 251 9.16 -12.80 14.64
CA CYS A 251 9.09 -12.86 13.19
C CYS A 251 9.15 -11.47 12.53
N ARG A 252 9.73 -11.41 11.32
CA ARG A 252 9.88 -10.21 10.46
C ARG A 252 9.60 -10.59 8.99
N LEU A 253 8.49 -10.13 8.41
CA LEU A 253 7.99 -10.61 7.11
C LEU A 253 7.94 -9.50 6.05
N ASN A 254 8.29 -9.85 4.81
CA ASN A 254 8.22 -9.02 3.60
C ASN A 254 8.78 -7.59 3.83
N ASP A 255 9.87 -7.49 4.60
CA ASP A 255 10.39 -6.23 5.10
C ASP A 255 11.21 -5.45 4.06
N LYS A 256 11.85 -6.18 3.13
CA LYS A 256 12.73 -5.67 2.06
C LYS A 256 12.54 -6.53 0.79
N PRO A 257 11.36 -6.50 0.15
CA PRO A 257 11.10 -7.21 -1.11
C PRO A 257 11.91 -6.60 -2.25
N ASP A 258 12.67 -7.42 -2.96
CA ASP A 258 13.56 -7.00 -4.06
C ASP A 258 13.21 -7.66 -5.41
N ASP A 259 12.26 -8.61 -5.44
CA ASP A 259 11.84 -9.33 -6.65
C ASP A 259 10.56 -8.80 -7.33
N ASN A 260 9.96 -7.72 -6.81
CA ASN A 260 8.81 -7.04 -7.44
C ASN A 260 9.14 -6.67 -8.90
N TYR A 261 8.35 -7.16 -9.87
CA TYR A 261 8.70 -7.03 -11.30
C TYR A 261 7.54 -6.52 -12.19
N PRO A 262 7.81 -5.64 -13.17
CA PRO A 262 6.80 -5.12 -14.09
C PRO A 262 6.35 -6.18 -15.12
N GLN A 263 5.04 -6.33 -15.26
CA GLN A 263 4.35 -7.19 -16.21
C GLN A 263 3.95 -6.41 -17.46
N TYR A 264 4.92 -6.10 -18.33
CA TYR A 264 4.68 -5.37 -19.58
C TYR A 264 3.69 -6.10 -20.48
N GLY A 265 2.67 -5.41 -21.00
CA GLY A 265 1.66 -6.03 -21.87
C GLY A 265 0.70 -6.98 -21.15
N PHE A 266 0.50 -6.78 -19.84
CA PHE A 266 -0.56 -7.45 -19.09
C PHE A 266 -1.93 -7.05 -19.65
N THR A 267 -2.73 -8.01 -20.09
CA THR A 267 -4.06 -7.80 -20.69
C THR A 267 -5.16 -8.22 -19.71
N THR A 268 -6.16 -7.38 -19.50
CA THR A 268 -7.36 -7.67 -18.68
C THR A 268 -8.44 -8.43 -19.45
N ASP A 269 -9.43 -8.95 -18.73
CA ASP A 269 -10.47 -9.84 -19.28
C ASP A 269 -11.46 -9.15 -20.25
N ASP A 270 -11.52 -7.83 -20.28
CA ASP A 270 -12.19 -7.08 -21.34
C ASP A 270 -11.39 -7.12 -22.65
N GLY A 271 -10.05 -7.12 -22.56
CA GLY A 271 -9.10 -7.08 -23.67
C GLY A 271 -8.21 -5.84 -23.69
N HIS A 272 -8.22 -5.02 -22.63
CA HIS A 272 -7.31 -3.88 -22.52
C HIS A 272 -5.90 -4.33 -22.12
N SER A 273 -4.89 -3.98 -22.91
CA SER A 273 -3.48 -4.26 -22.61
C SER A 273 -2.79 -3.06 -21.96
N PHE A 274 -2.02 -3.33 -20.91
CA PHE A 274 -1.20 -2.38 -20.19
C PHE A 274 0.20 -2.26 -20.81
N ASP A 275 0.33 -1.42 -21.85
CA ASP A 275 1.64 -0.98 -22.32
C ASP A 275 2.28 0.00 -21.33
N GLY A 276 3.57 -0.22 -21.06
CA GLY A 276 4.38 0.61 -20.17
C GLY A 276 4.09 0.42 -18.67
N ALA A 277 4.70 -0.60 -18.04
CA ALA A 277 4.91 -0.78 -16.59
C ALA A 277 3.69 -0.74 -15.62
N ARG A 278 2.46 -0.48 -16.09
CA ARG A 278 1.26 -0.28 -15.25
C ARG A 278 0.77 -1.49 -14.45
N ALA A 279 1.27 -2.69 -14.75
CA ALA A 279 1.05 -3.87 -13.93
C ALA A 279 2.39 -4.29 -13.33
N VAL A 280 2.44 -4.45 -12.01
CA VAL A 280 3.58 -4.99 -11.27
C VAL A 280 3.11 -6.28 -10.61
N PHE A 281 3.96 -7.30 -10.58
CA PHE A 281 3.75 -8.43 -9.67
C PHE A 281 4.39 -8.09 -8.33
N ASP A 282 3.56 -8.06 -7.29
CA ASP A 282 3.84 -7.42 -6.01
C ASP A 282 3.85 -8.45 -4.87
N TYR A 283 5.02 -8.69 -4.31
CA TYR A 283 5.23 -9.67 -3.24
C TYR A 283 4.70 -9.22 -1.86
N THR A 284 4.07 -8.05 -1.72
CA THR A 284 3.42 -7.60 -0.47
C THR A 284 1.95 -7.18 -0.60
N ASP A 285 1.32 -7.31 -1.77
CA ASP A 285 -0.13 -7.00 -1.98
C ASP A 285 -1.08 -8.09 -1.43
N HIS A 286 -0.72 -8.70 -0.28
CA HIS A 286 -1.40 -9.83 0.36
C HIS A 286 -1.14 -9.88 1.89
N PRO A 287 -1.87 -10.69 2.67
CA PRO A 287 -1.71 -10.74 4.15
C PRO A 287 -0.34 -11.23 4.63
N GLY A 288 0.08 -10.81 5.83
CA GLY A 288 1.36 -11.25 6.41
C GLY A 288 1.24 -12.58 7.16
N ILE A 289 0.39 -12.62 8.19
CA ILE A 289 0.16 -13.82 9.03
C ILE A 289 -1.35 -14.03 9.22
N ARG A 290 -1.81 -15.26 9.07
CA ARG A 290 -3.17 -15.67 9.42
C ARG A 290 -3.15 -16.92 10.30
N VAL A 291 -3.84 -16.87 11.45
CA VAL A 291 -3.98 -18.00 12.38
C VAL A 291 -5.45 -18.28 12.63
N ARG A 292 -5.87 -19.52 12.39
CA ARG A 292 -7.27 -19.97 12.51
C ARG A 292 -7.35 -21.18 13.45
N ALA A 293 -8.31 -21.15 14.38
CA ALA A 293 -8.61 -22.29 15.24
C ALA A 293 -9.48 -23.34 14.51
N THR A 294 -9.28 -24.62 14.81
CA THR A 294 -9.99 -25.74 14.18
C THR A 294 -10.39 -26.81 15.21
N GLY A 295 -11.65 -27.25 15.15
CA GLY A 295 -12.19 -28.34 15.99
C GLY A 295 -12.76 -27.91 17.35
N ASN A 296 -13.19 -28.91 18.13
CA ASN A 296 -13.78 -28.72 19.47
C ASN A 296 -12.68 -28.57 20.55
N ALA A 297 -12.03 -27.42 20.59
CA ALA A 297 -11.06 -27.11 21.66
C ALA A 297 -11.74 -26.96 23.04
N PRO A 298 -11.17 -27.50 24.13
CA PRO A 298 -11.74 -27.38 25.48
C PRO A 298 -11.63 -25.94 26.03
N ALA A 299 -12.59 -25.54 26.86
CA ALA A 299 -12.77 -24.14 27.26
C ALA A 299 -11.91 -23.71 28.47
N GLY A 300 -11.18 -22.60 28.31
CA GLY A 300 -10.53 -21.86 29.40
C GLY A 300 -9.25 -21.15 28.96
N ILE A 301 -9.27 -19.82 28.85
CA ILE A 301 -8.11 -19.00 28.42
C ILE A 301 -7.99 -17.75 29.32
N THR A 302 -6.75 -17.39 29.67
CA THR A 302 -6.39 -16.06 30.17
C THR A 302 -5.47 -15.37 29.14
N MET A 303 -5.71 -14.09 28.84
CA MET A 303 -4.90 -13.28 27.92
C MET A 303 -4.17 -12.17 28.69
N THR A 304 -2.92 -11.88 28.32
CA THR A 304 -2.12 -10.78 28.90
C THR A 304 -1.53 -9.94 27.76
N LEU A 305 -1.71 -8.62 27.79
CA LEU A 305 -1.39 -7.69 26.69
C LEU A 305 -1.01 -6.30 27.22
N TYR A 306 0.23 -5.84 26.96
CA TYR A 306 0.68 -4.44 27.11
C TYR A 306 1.98 -4.23 26.30
N PRO A 307 2.35 -3.01 25.82
CA PRO A 307 1.60 -1.75 25.83
C PRO A 307 1.67 -0.97 24.48
N ARG A 308 0.83 -1.27 23.47
CA ARG A 308 0.58 -0.31 22.37
C ARG A 308 -0.73 -0.41 21.56
N ILE A 309 -1.71 -1.22 22.00
CA ILE A 309 -3.12 -1.18 21.54
C ILE A 309 -4.02 -1.25 22.79
N HIS A 310 -5.09 -0.44 22.81
CA HIS A 310 -6.11 -0.43 23.88
C HIS A 310 -7.51 -0.20 23.29
N ILE A 311 -8.38 -1.21 23.40
CA ILE A 311 -9.85 -1.07 23.29
C ILE A 311 -10.47 -1.96 24.39
N THR A 312 -11.60 -1.54 24.97
CA THR A 312 -12.21 -2.19 26.14
C THR A 312 -13.68 -2.50 25.90
N THR A 313 -14.07 -3.77 25.95
CA THR A 313 -15.47 -4.25 25.98
C THR A 313 -15.60 -5.52 26.82
N GLN A 314 -16.84 -5.84 27.24
CA GLN A 314 -17.22 -7.13 27.84
C GLN A 314 -18.22 -7.86 26.91
N PRO A 315 -18.68 -9.08 27.23
CA PRO A 315 -17.87 -10.29 27.26
C PRO A 315 -18.43 -11.29 26.21
N HIS A 316 -17.87 -11.27 24.99
CA HIS A 316 -18.29 -12.09 23.85
C HIS A 316 -17.06 -12.72 23.13
N PRO A 317 -17.20 -13.89 22.46
CA PRO A 317 -16.08 -14.80 22.08
C PRO A 317 -15.12 -14.37 20.92
N VAL A 318 -13.99 -15.10 20.72
CA VAL A 318 -12.93 -14.81 19.68
C VAL A 318 -12.32 -16.05 18.90
N SER A 319 -12.54 -16.31 17.59
CA SER A 319 -12.10 -17.53 16.80
C SER A 319 -10.94 -17.40 15.82
N SER A 320 -10.71 -16.23 15.23
CA SER A 320 -9.62 -16.07 14.25
C SER A 320 -8.90 -14.76 14.43
N ILE A 321 -7.61 -14.80 14.10
CA ILE A 321 -6.72 -13.64 14.10
C ILE A 321 -6.06 -13.57 12.73
N GLU A 322 -6.38 -12.50 12.01
CA GLU A 322 -5.76 -12.18 10.72
C GLU A 322 -4.98 -10.87 10.86
N LEU A 323 -3.72 -10.89 10.43
CA LEU A 323 -2.80 -9.75 10.43
C LEU A 323 -2.55 -9.29 9.00
N THR A 324 -3.32 -8.29 8.58
CA THR A 324 -3.27 -7.63 7.27
C THR A 324 -2.83 -6.19 7.44
N ASN A 325 -1.68 -5.80 6.90
CA ASN A 325 -1.21 -4.40 6.79
C ASN A 325 -1.46 -3.55 8.05
N ASN A 326 -0.91 -3.99 9.19
CA ASN A 326 -1.05 -3.40 10.53
C ASN A 326 -2.47 -3.39 11.15
N HIS A 327 -3.45 -4.05 10.53
CA HIS A 327 -4.77 -4.33 11.12
C HIS A 327 -4.83 -5.72 11.76
N VAL A 328 -5.60 -5.82 12.85
CA VAL A 328 -5.94 -7.08 13.54
C VAL A 328 -7.43 -7.33 13.37
N ASN A 329 -7.80 -8.28 12.52
CA ASN A 329 -9.19 -8.74 12.41
C ASN A 329 -9.49 -9.84 13.44
N VAL A 330 -10.67 -9.76 14.08
CA VAL A 330 -11.08 -10.60 15.22
C VAL A 330 -12.52 -11.10 15.00
N LEU A 331 -12.70 -12.41 14.79
CA LEU A 331 -14.02 -13.12 14.73
C LEU A 331 -14.21 -13.98 16.02
N GLU A 332 -15.28 -14.79 16.22
CA GLU A 332 -15.65 -15.51 17.50
C GLU A 332 -15.71 -17.08 17.40
N GLY A 333 -15.37 -18.05 18.32
CA GLY A 333 -14.46 -18.29 19.50
C GLY A 333 -13.42 -19.46 19.22
N ASN A 334 -12.27 -19.77 19.86
CA ASN A 334 -11.50 -19.39 21.09
C ASN A 334 -9.96 -19.68 20.95
N ASN A 335 -9.10 -19.50 22.00
CA ASN A 335 -7.60 -19.61 22.00
C ASN A 335 -7.02 -20.86 22.78
N PRO A 336 -5.70 -21.06 23.09
CA PRO A 336 -4.58 -20.12 23.35
C PRO A 336 -3.67 -19.79 22.15
N ILE A 337 -3.17 -18.55 22.13
CA ILE A 337 -2.20 -18.00 21.17
C ILE A 337 -1.27 -17.05 21.94
N VAL A 338 0.05 -17.09 21.69
CA VAL A 338 1.02 -16.12 22.25
C VAL A 338 1.81 -15.45 21.11
N VAL A 339 1.80 -14.13 21.11
CA VAL A 339 2.42 -13.24 20.10
C VAL A 339 3.27 -12.21 20.85
N GLU A 340 4.56 -12.47 20.97
CA GLU A 340 5.53 -11.61 21.66
C GLU A 340 6.74 -11.34 20.76
N GLY A 341 7.50 -10.29 21.05
CA GLY A 341 8.75 -9.93 20.34
C GLY A 341 8.60 -9.44 18.89
N ASN A 342 7.53 -9.82 18.18
CA ASN A 342 7.37 -9.64 16.74
C ASN A 342 7.63 -8.20 16.24
N GLY A 343 8.34 -8.12 15.11
CA GLY A 343 8.84 -6.90 14.53
C GLY A 343 7.99 -6.36 13.41
N VAL A 344 6.92 -5.64 13.75
CA VAL A 344 6.41 -4.60 12.85
C VAL A 344 7.30 -3.38 13.03
N ASN A 345 8.24 -3.18 12.09
CA ASN A 345 8.91 -1.90 11.94
C ASN A 345 8.28 -1.19 10.75
N GLU A 346 7.72 0.00 10.98
CA GLU A 346 7.05 0.79 9.94
C GLU A 346 8.08 1.51 9.05
N THR A 347 8.96 0.73 8.41
CA THR A 347 10.11 1.20 7.62
C THR A 347 9.94 0.90 6.15
N GLY A 348 9.14 1.72 5.48
CA GLY A 348 9.37 2.10 4.09
C GLY A 348 9.10 1.08 2.97
N ASN A 349 8.50 -0.08 3.26
CA ASN A 349 7.96 -0.99 2.25
C ASN A 349 6.45 -1.16 2.40
N GLU A 350 5.72 -0.05 2.27
CA GLU A 350 4.45 -0.12 1.56
C GLU A 350 4.76 -0.47 0.10
N THR A 351 4.58 -1.73 -0.32
CA THR A 351 4.21 -1.94 -1.72
C THR A 351 2.73 -1.55 -1.87
N THR A 352 2.56 -0.24 -1.92
CA THR A 352 1.67 0.44 -2.87
C THR A 352 1.45 -0.46 -4.11
N MET A 353 0.23 -0.84 -4.50
CA MET A 353 -0.90 0.07 -4.74
C MET A 353 -0.41 1.46 -5.19
N THR A 354 0.44 1.50 -6.22
CA THR A 354 1.02 2.72 -6.79
C THR A 354 -0.01 3.55 -7.58
N GLU A 355 -1.06 4.00 -6.91
CA GLU A 355 -1.34 5.44 -6.96
C GLU A 355 -0.14 6.10 -6.25
N PRO A 356 0.46 7.17 -6.82
CA PRO A 356 1.85 7.54 -6.55
C PRO A 356 2.14 7.89 -5.08
N VAL A 357 3.43 7.95 -4.71
CA VAL A 357 3.83 8.71 -3.52
C VAL A 357 3.80 10.18 -3.88
N TYR A 358 2.98 10.94 -3.14
CA TYR A 358 2.76 12.35 -3.33
C TYR A 358 3.97 13.08 -2.72
N GLU A 359 4.60 13.98 -3.47
CA GLU A 359 5.85 14.62 -2.99
C GLU A 359 5.68 15.29 -1.62
N SER A 360 6.79 15.34 -0.87
CA SER A 360 6.81 15.56 0.58
C SER A 360 6.21 16.90 1.02
N SER A 361 4.89 16.95 1.19
CA SER A 361 4.20 18.13 1.71
C SER A 361 4.56 18.37 3.19
N ILE A 362 4.78 19.63 3.53
CA ILE A 362 5.32 20.05 4.83
C ILE A 362 4.22 20.65 5.71
N LEU A 363 3.48 19.81 6.46
CA LEU A 363 2.52 20.30 7.46
C LEU A 363 3.26 20.96 8.63
N ASP A 364 2.90 22.20 8.95
CA ASP A 364 3.44 23.01 10.07
C ASP A 364 4.98 23.03 10.19
N GLY A 365 5.69 22.98 9.06
CA GLY A 365 7.16 23.02 9.02
C GLY A 365 7.86 21.67 9.22
N ARG A 366 7.12 20.56 9.31
CA ARG A 366 7.66 19.18 9.31
C ARG A 366 7.10 18.36 8.15
N VAL A 367 7.79 17.29 7.75
CA VAL A 367 7.24 16.33 6.78
C VAL A 367 5.98 15.69 7.38
N ALA A 368 4.89 15.66 6.60
CA ALA A 368 3.65 15.02 7.00
C ALA A 368 3.77 13.48 6.92
N THR A 369 3.30 12.78 7.95
CA THR A 369 3.26 11.32 7.97
C THR A 369 1.93 10.80 7.41
N TRP A 370 1.87 9.52 7.03
CA TRP A 370 0.59 8.88 6.67
C TRP A 370 -0.41 8.93 7.83
N THR A 371 0.04 8.88 9.08
CA THR A 371 -0.81 9.06 10.28
C THR A 371 -1.43 10.46 10.33
N ASP A 372 -0.69 11.51 9.97
CA ASP A 372 -1.22 12.87 9.86
C ASP A 372 -2.29 12.93 8.77
N TYR A 373 -2.00 12.41 7.58
CA TYR A 373 -2.97 12.33 6.47
C TYR A 373 -4.20 11.51 6.81
N LYS A 374 -4.06 10.38 7.54
CA LYS A 374 -5.18 9.55 7.96
C LYS A 374 -6.03 10.27 9.01
N ALA A 375 -5.43 10.89 10.02
CA ALA A 375 -6.19 11.67 11.01
C ALA A 375 -6.95 12.84 10.37
N ILE A 376 -6.34 13.46 9.35
CA ILE A 376 -6.95 14.50 8.52
C ILE A 376 -8.12 13.94 7.68
N TYR A 377 -7.97 12.76 7.06
CA TYR A 377 -8.98 12.08 6.25
C TYR A 377 -10.16 11.57 7.10
N ASP A 378 -9.89 10.90 8.22
CA ASP A 378 -10.87 10.46 9.22
C ASP A 378 -11.68 11.65 9.77
N ASN A 379 -11.02 12.79 10.01
CA ASN A 379 -11.68 14.03 10.40
C ASN A 379 -12.60 14.56 9.29
N SER A 380 -12.13 14.63 8.04
CA SER A 380 -12.97 15.00 6.89
C SER A 380 -14.17 14.05 6.69
N ASP A 381 -14.00 12.75 6.93
CA ASP A 381 -15.11 11.79 6.93
C ASP A 381 -16.14 12.13 8.02
N SER A 382 -15.69 12.27 9.28
CA SER A 382 -16.55 12.59 10.42
C SER A 382 -17.32 13.92 10.27
N LEU A 383 -16.75 14.88 9.52
CA LEU A 383 -17.33 16.19 9.25
C LEU A 383 -18.26 16.23 8.02
N THR A 384 -18.43 15.10 7.31
CA THR A 384 -19.23 15.03 6.09
C THR A 384 -20.43 14.08 6.18
N TYR A 385 -21.56 14.55 5.67
CA TYR A 385 -22.76 13.72 5.52
C TYR A 385 -22.66 12.90 4.24
N ALA A 386 -22.73 11.57 4.38
CA ALA A 386 -22.92 10.66 3.26
C ALA A 386 -24.33 10.84 2.65
N GLY A 387 -24.42 10.76 1.32
CA GLY A 387 -25.67 10.74 0.58
C GLY A 387 -25.51 10.02 -0.75
N GLN A 388 -26.64 9.70 -1.37
CA GLN A 388 -26.68 9.11 -2.71
C GLN A 388 -27.76 9.81 -3.53
N PHE A 389 -27.44 10.13 -4.78
CA PHE A 389 -28.41 10.53 -5.79
C PHE A 389 -28.80 9.33 -6.63
N VAL A 390 -30.07 9.27 -7.02
CA VAL A 390 -30.61 8.27 -7.95
C VAL A 390 -31.35 9.02 -9.05
N SER A 391 -31.00 8.77 -10.31
CA SER A 391 -31.68 9.35 -11.47
C SER A 391 -33.06 8.72 -11.67
N ALA A 392 -33.93 9.38 -12.44
CA ALA A 392 -35.21 8.81 -12.86
C ALA A 392 -35.08 7.55 -13.77
N LYS A 393 -33.85 7.14 -14.10
CA LYS A 393 -33.51 5.90 -14.83
C LYS A 393 -32.71 4.91 -13.97
N GLY A 394 -32.54 5.17 -12.68
CA GLY A 394 -31.78 4.32 -11.75
C GLY A 394 -30.27 4.55 -11.76
N ASP A 395 -29.72 5.51 -12.52
CA ASP A 395 -28.28 5.82 -12.43
C ASP A 395 -27.97 6.39 -11.04
N THR A 396 -27.05 5.76 -10.30
CA THR A 396 -26.65 6.24 -8.96
C THR A 396 -25.39 7.10 -8.99
N LEU A 397 -25.31 8.05 -8.05
CA LEU A 397 -24.11 8.86 -7.78
C LEU A 397 -23.98 9.03 -6.26
N PRO A 398 -23.04 8.34 -5.59
CA PRO A 398 -22.67 8.63 -4.20
C PRO A 398 -22.10 10.04 -4.06
N TYR A 399 -22.30 10.67 -2.92
CA TYR A 399 -21.63 11.92 -2.58
C TYR A 399 -21.43 12.10 -1.07
N ARG A 400 -20.47 12.95 -0.74
CA ARG A 400 -20.26 13.51 0.59
C ARG A 400 -20.57 15.01 0.58
N MET A 401 -21.09 15.51 1.69
CA MET A 401 -21.38 16.94 1.86
C MET A 401 -20.90 17.43 3.23
N MET A 402 -20.00 18.42 3.25
CA MET A 402 -19.70 19.18 4.47
C MET A 402 -20.64 20.38 4.57
N LYS A 403 -21.06 20.73 5.80
CA LYS A 403 -21.81 21.95 6.11
C LYS A 403 -20.88 23.03 6.69
N PRO A 404 -21.25 24.32 6.55
CA PRO A 404 -20.63 25.40 7.32
C PRO A 404 -20.57 25.06 8.81
N VAL A 405 -19.48 25.41 9.49
CA VAL A 405 -19.45 25.34 10.96
C VAL A 405 -20.54 26.24 11.52
N ASN A 406 -21.27 25.74 12.54
CA ASN A 406 -22.40 26.44 13.15
C ASN A 406 -23.45 26.96 12.13
N TYR A 407 -23.78 26.15 11.12
CA TYR A 407 -24.72 26.49 10.05
C TYR A 407 -26.05 27.07 10.57
N ASP A 408 -26.23 28.37 10.33
CA ASP A 408 -27.44 29.14 10.60
C ASP A 408 -28.21 29.37 9.29
N PRO A 409 -29.43 28.84 9.13
CA PRO A 409 -30.19 28.89 7.87
C PRO A 409 -30.64 30.30 7.46
N THR A 410 -30.57 31.30 8.35
CA THR A 410 -30.91 32.69 8.00
C THR A 410 -29.82 33.36 7.15
N LYS A 411 -28.59 32.83 7.17
CA LYS A 411 -27.43 33.33 6.42
C LYS A 411 -27.18 32.50 5.16
N LYS A 412 -26.68 33.14 4.10
CA LYS A 412 -26.32 32.45 2.84
C LYS A 412 -24.81 32.15 2.75
N TYR A 413 -24.47 30.89 2.52
CA TYR A 413 -23.08 30.41 2.46
C TYR A 413 -22.68 29.99 1.04
N PRO A 414 -21.40 30.12 0.65
CA PRO A 414 -20.89 29.55 -0.59
C PRO A 414 -21.08 28.02 -0.67
N ILE A 415 -20.99 27.47 -1.88
CA ILE A 415 -20.80 26.04 -2.10
C ILE A 415 -19.59 25.78 -2.99
N VAL A 416 -18.68 24.94 -2.51
CA VAL A 416 -17.57 24.37 -3.28
C VAL A 416 -18.02 23.02 -3.82
N MET A 417 -17.96 22.82 -5.14
CA MET A 417 -17.98 21.48 -5.74
C MET A 417 -16.56 21.02 -5.98
N TYR A 418 -16.23 19.83 -5.48
CA TYR A 418 -14.94 19.18 -5.70
C TYR A 418 -15.09 17.99 -6.64
N LEU A 419 -14.34 17.99 -7.73
CA LEU A 419 -14.25 16.90 -8.68
C LEU A 419 -12.91 16.18 -8.49
N HIS A 420 -12.95 14.99 -7.91
CA HIS A 420 -11.78 14.15 -7.67
C HIS A 420 -11.13 13.67 -8.98
N GLY A 421 -9.96 13.04 -8.85
CA GLY A 421 -9.15 12.51 -9.95
C GLY A 421 -9.62 11.13 -10.41
N MET A 422 -8.73 10.40 -11.08
CA MET A 422 -9.08 9.09 -11.64
C MET A 422 -8.92 7.93 -10.65
N GLY A 423 -8.10 8.10 -9.61
CA GLY A 423 -7.87 7.10 -8.55
C GLY A 423 -9.04 6.96 -7.58
N GLU A 424 -9.65 8.08 -7.15
CA GLU A 424 -10.71 8.08 -6.10
C GLU A 424 -12.08 7.56 -6.58
N ARG A 425 -12.12 6.91 -7.75
CA ARG A 425 -13.33 6.31 -8.31
C ARG A 425 -13.70 5.03 -7.56
N GLY A 426 -14.96 4.93 -7.14
CA GLY A 426 -15.43 3.84 -6.30
C GLY A 426 -16.94 3.87 -6.05
N THR A 427 -17.37 3.09 -5.06
CA THR A 427 -18.77 2.97 -4.61
C THR A 427 -18.92 2.98 -3.09
N ASP A 428 -17.78 3.01 -2.41
CA ASP A 428 -17.54 3.18 -0.97
C ASP A 428 -18.02 4.54 -0.42
N ASN A 429 -18.06 5.58 -1.25
CA ASN A 429 -18.37 6.96 -0.87
C ASN A 429 -17.41 7.55 0.18
N HIS A 430 -16.15 7.13 0.20
CA HIS A 430 -15.08 7.64 1.06
C HIS A 430 -13.89 8.19 0.25
N GLU A 431 -13.42 7.47 -0.78
CA GLU A 431 -12.16 7.79 -1.49
C GLU A 431 -12.10 9.23 -2.02
N GLN A 432 -13.23 9.83 -2.41
CA GLN A 432 -13.26 11.21 -2.91
C GLN A 432 -13.02 12.29 -1.83
N LEU A 433 -12.82 11.89 -0.57
CA LEU A 433 -12.35 12.75 0.52
C LEU A 433 -10.81 12.80 0.62
N ARG A 434 -10.10 11.97 -0.16
CA ARG A 434 -8.62 12.00 -0.26
C ARG A 434 -8.14 13.27 -0.98
N ASN A 435 -6.84 13.53 -0.88
CA ASN A 435 -6.16 14.71 -1.41
C ASN A 435 -6.55 16.01 -0.70
N PHE A 436 -5.96 17.14 -1.11
CA PHE A 436 -6.07 18.47 -0.49
C PHE A 436 -7.49 19.00 -0.14
N ILE A 437 -8.59 18.34 -0.55
CA ILE A 437 -9.96 18.75 -0.19
C ILE A 437 -10.18 18.81 1.33
N TRP A 438 -9.43 18.00 2.09
CA TRP A 438 -9.36 18.06 3.56
C TRP A 438 -8.99 19.44 4.10
N TYR A 439 -8.30 20.27 3.32
CA TYR A 439 -7.89 21.61 3.73
C TYR A 439 -9.11 22.49 4.06
N PHE A 440 -10.25 22.27 3.39
CA PHE A 440 -11.54 22.92 3.71
C PHE A 440 -12.13 22.43 5.04
N SER A 441 -11.78 21.23 5.51
CA SER A 441 -12.26 20.65 6.77
C SER A 441 -11.46 21.10 8.00
N THR A 442 -10.28 21.71 7.81
CA THR A 442 -9.48 22.26 8.92
C THR A 442 -10.27 23.32 9.70
N GLU A 443 -10.10 23.35 11.04
CA GLU A 443 -10.88 24.27 11.89
C GLU A 443 -10.75 25.72 11.43
N LYS A 444 -9.52 26.20 11.21
CA LYS A 444 -9.22 27.54 10.71
C LYS A 444 -10.06 27.87 9.46
N ASN A 445 -9.97 27.06 8.41
CA ASN A 445 -10.66 27.34 7.15
C ASN A 445 -12.18 27.22 7.30
N ARG A 446 -12.70 26.34 8.17
CA ARG A 446 -14.14 26.28 8.45
C ARG A 446 -14.67 27.53 9.17
N GLN A 447 -13.87 28.14 10.05
CA GLN A 447 -14.23 29.36 10.79
C GLN A 447 -14.03 30.63 9.95
N GLU A 448 -12.92 30.76 9.21
CA GLU A 448 -12.63 31.92 8.35
C GLU A 448 -13.45 31.91 7.05
N HIS A 449 -13.78 30.73 6.53
CA HIS A 449 -14.47 30.54 5.24
C HIS A 449 -15.64 29.53 5.34
N PRO A 450 -16.65 29.78 6.18
CA PRO A 450 -17.79 28.87 6.39
C PRO A 450 -18.56 28.67 5.07
N CYS A 451 -18.56 27.43 4.57
CA CYS A 451 -19.15 27.06 3.30
C CYS A 451 -19.70 25.63 3.29
N PHE A 452 -20.54 25.34 2.31
CA PHE A 452 -20.84 23.96 1.93
C PHE A 452 -19.71 23.43 1.03
N VAL A 453 -19.40 22.15 1.17
CA VAL A 453 -18.54 21.43 0.22
C VAL A 453 -19.32 20.21 -0.26
N LEU A 454 -19.34 19.97 -1.57
CA LEU A 454 -20.02 18.84 -2.22
C LEU A 454 -18.96 18.02 -2.99
N MET A 455 -18.80 16.76 -2.58
CA MET A 455 -17.78 15.82 -3.03
C MET A 455 -18.47 14.55 -3.59
N PRO A 456 -18.97 14.59 -4.85
CA PRO A 456 -19.53 13.43 -5.53
C PRO A 456 -18.46 12.38 -5.88
N GLN A 457 -18.76 11.10 -5.72
CA GLN A 457 -17.90 10.00 -6.18
C GLN A 457 -18.38 9.46 -7.53
N LEU A 458 -17.48 9.35 -8.51
CA LEU A 458 -17.73 8.55 -9.70
C LEU A 458 -17.48 7.07 -9.42
N ASN A 459 -18.36 6.20 -9.91
CA ASN A 459 -18.04 4.78 -10.00
C ASN A 459 -16.95 4.51 -11.05
N ARG A 460 -16.22 3.39 -10.88
CA ARG A 460 -15.08 3.02 -11.74
C ARG A 460 -15.47 2.83 -13.22
N ASN A 461 -16.73 2.57 -13.51
CA ASN A 461 -17.28 2.43 -14.87
C ASN A 461 -17.40 3.78 -15.62
N ASN A 462 -17.27 4.91 -14.92
CA ASN A 462 -17.16 6.23 -15.55
C ASN A 462 -15.69 6.65 -15.64
N MET A 463 -15.23 7.00 -16.85
CA MET A 463 -13.85 7.50 -17.07
C MET A 463 -13.67 8.97 -16.68
N SER A 464 -14.74 9.73 -16.57
CA SER A 464 -14.75 11.16 -16.24
C SER A 464 -16.17 11.59 -15.87
N PHE A 465 -16.32 12.68 -15.12
CA PHE A 465 -17.61 13.34 -14.89
C PHE A 465 -18.31 13.77 -16.19
N LEU A 466 -17.56 13.83 -17.30
CA LEU A 466 -18.01 14.22 -18.64
C LEU A 466 -17.82 13.13 -19.72
N GLY A 467 -17.41 11.91 -19.37
CA GLY A 467 -17.27 10.80 -20.33
C GLY A 467 -16.17 11.00 -21.38
N SER A 468 -16.47 10.68 -22.65
CA SER A 468 -15.56 10.85 -23.80
C SER A 468 -15.66 12.25 -24.44
N GLU A 469 -14.63 12.68 -25.18
CA GLU A 469 -14.59 14.00 -25.84
C GLU A 469 -15.79 14.27 -26.78
N GLU A 470 -16.38 13.22 -27.37
CA GLU A 470 -17.53 13.32 -28.28
C GLU A 470 -18.86 13.65 -27.59
N ALA A 471 -18.99 13.38 -26.28
CA ALA A 471 -20.25 13.46 -25.57
C ALA A 471 -20.59 14.90 -25.15
N LYS A 472 -21.50 15.57 -25.89
CA LYS A 472 -21.89 16.98 -25.64
C LYS A 472 -22.44 17.28 -24.24
N SER A 473 -22.97 16.29 -23.54
CA SER A 473 -23.07 16.26 -22.08
C SER A 473 -23.24 14.81 -21.62
N THR A 474 -22.86 14.48 -20.39
CA THR A 474 -23.07 13.14 -19.84
C THR A 474 -23.81 13.16 -18.50
N LYS A 475 -24.27 11.96 -18.14
CA LYS A 475 -25.14 11.70 -17.00
C LYS A 475 -24.54 12.19 -15.68
N MET A 476 -23.24 12.06 -15.49
CA MET A 476 -22.58 12.26 -14.19
C MET A 476 -22.52 13.74 -13.79
N MET A 477 -21.96 14.63 -14.60
CA MET A 477 -22.04 16.08 -14.33
C MET A 477 -23.49 16.58 -14.19
N THR A 478 -24.42 16.02 -14.97
CA THR A 478 -25.86 16.31 -14.85
C THR A 478 -26.42 15.88 -13.50
N ALA A 479 -25.99 14.74 -12.96
CA ALA A 479 -26.33 14.28 -11.60
C ALA A 479 -25.68 15.15 -10.51
N VAL A 480 -24.41 15.57 -10.66
CA VAL A 480 -23.74 16.51 -9.74
C VAL A 480 -24.53 17.82 -9.63
N PHE A 481 -24.94 18.42 -10.75
CA PHE A 481 -25.78 19.62 -10.73
C PHE A 481 -27.20 19.37 -10.20
N SER A 482 -27.72 18.14 -10.33
CA SER A 482 -29.00 17.76 -9.74
C SER A 482 -28.91 17.66 -8.21
N VAL A 483 -27.79 17.15 -7.68
CA VAL A 483 -27.48 17.21 -6.24
C VAL A 483 -27.33 18.66 -5.78
N MET A 484 -26.49 19.47 -6.43
CA MET A 484 -26.30 20.88 -6.08
C MET A 484 -27.64 21.63 -6.02
N LYS A 485 -28.47 21.55 -7.08
CA LYS A 485 -29.80 22.20 -7.10
C LYS A 485 -30.74 21.68 -6.01
N ARG A 486 -30.65 20.40 -5.63
CA ARG A 486 -31.45 19.84 -4.54
C ARG A 486 -30.96 20.34 -3.18
N LEU A 487 -29.65 20.44 -2.96
CA LEU A 487 -29.09 21.06 -1.75
C LEU A 487 -29.52 22.54 -1.65
N GLU A 488 -29.57 23.27 -2.76
CA GLU A 488 -30.07 24.66 -2.83
C GLU A 488 -31.57 24.80 -2.49
N THR A 489 -32.35 23.70 -2.47
CA THR A 489 -33.74 23.71 -1.96
C THR A 489 -33.88 23.37 -0.48
N TYR A 490 -32.85 22.77 0.14
CA TYR A 490 -32.85 22.40 1.56
C TYR A 490 -31.97 23.30 2.44
N TYR A 491 -31.01 24.00 1.84
CA TYR A 491 -29.98 24.76 2.53
C TYR A 491 -29.82 26.17 1.96
N SER A 492 -29.49 27.12 2.83
CA SER A 492 -29.31 28.53 2.50
C SER A 492 -27.98 28.76 1.79
N ILE A 493 -27.94 28.40 0.51
CA ILE A 493 -26.76 28.48 -0.36
C ILE A 493 -26.80 29.79 -1.16
N ASP A 494 -25.66 30.47 -1.21
CA ASP A 494 -25.44 31.65 -2.04
C ASP A 494 -25.12 31.23 -3.47
N THR A 495 -26.14 31.22 -4.33
CA THR A 495 -26.02 30.72 -5.70
C THR A 495 -25.09 31.56 -6.58
N ASP A 496 -24.69 32.77 -6.17
CA ASP A 496 -23.64 33.59 -6.79
C ASP A 496 -22.22 33.29 -6.28
N ARG A 497 -22.07 32.41 -5.27
CA ARG A 497 -20.79 31.91 -4.73
C ARG A 497 -20.72 30.39 -4.81
N ARG A 498 -20.97 29.88 -6.03
CA ARG A 498 -20.67 28.49 -6.42
C ARG A 498 -19.25 28.42 -6.96
N TYR A 499 -18.39 27.65 -6.33
CA TYR A 499 -17.01 27.43 -6.77
C TYR A 499 -16.85 26.02 -7.32
N LEU A 500 -16.03 25.85 -8.35
CA LEU A 500 -15.67 24.54 -8.90
C LEU A 500 -14.17 24.31 -8.75
N ILE A 501 -13.80 23.18 -8.15
CA ILE A 501 -12.41 22.76 -8.00
C ILE A 501 -12.31 21.32 -8.51
N GLY A 502 -11.21 20.99 -9.16
CA GLY A 502 -10.94 19.60 -9.49
C GLY A 502 -9.48 19.32 -9.81
N ILE A 503 -9.11 18.06 -9.63
CA ILE A 503 -7.74 17.53 -9.82
C ILE A 503 -7.71 16.55 -10.99
N SER A 504 -6.63 16.53 -11.79
CA SER A 504 -6.41 15.53 -12.86
C SER A 504 -7.63 15.39 -13.81
N SER A 505 -8.29 14.23 -13.87
CA SER A 505 -9.54 14.03 -14.64
C SER A 505 -10.69 14.95 -14.20
N GLY A 506 -10.79 15.28 -12.91
CA GLY A 506 -11.68 16.29 -12.36
C GLY A 506 -11.30 17.73 -12.73
N ALA A 507 -10.02 18.01 -13.03
CA ALA A 507 -9.58 19.29 -13.56
C ALA A 507 -9.94 19.45 -15.05
N TRP A 508 -9.83 18.39 -15.85
CA TRP A 508 -10.39 18.37 -17.21
C TRP A 508 -11.91 18.56 -17.18
N ALA A 509 -12.61 17.84 -16.29
CA ALA A 509 -14.04 18.05 -16.07
C ALA A 509 -14.39 19.47 -15.61
N THR A 510 -13.52 20.11 -14.82
CA THR A 510 -13.65 21.52 -14.40
C THR A 510 -13.58 22.47 -15.60
N TRP A 511 -12.55 22.34 -16.45
CA TRP A 511 -12.38 23.13 -17.67
C TRP A 511 -13.58 23.01 -18.63
N GLU A 512 -14.02 21.78 -18.90
CA GLU A 512 -15.16 21.53 -19.77
C GLU A 512 -16.49 22.00 -19.15
N ALA A 513 -16.68 21.86 -17.83
CA ALA A 513 -17.89 22.32 -17.14
C ALA A 513 -18.03 23.84 -17.19
N ILE A 514 -16.94 24.61 -17.06
CA ILE A 514 -17.02 26.07 -17.19
C ILE A 514 -17.29 26.52 -18.62
N ILE A 515 -16.81 25.79 -19.64
CA ILE A 515 -17.08 26.09 -21.05
C ILE A 515 -18.53 25.78 -21.42
N ARG A 516 -19.07 24.65 -20.94
CA ARG A 516 -20.45 24.21 -21.20
C ARG A 516 -21.48 24.96 -20.35
N TYR A 517 -21.08 25.48 -19.18
CA TYR A 517 -21.96 26.13 -18.20
C TYR A 517 -21.37 27.45 -17.63
N PRO A 518 -20.95 28.42 -18.47
CA PRO A 518 -20.13 29.58 -18.07
C PRO A 518 -20.80 30.56 -17.10
N LYS A 519 -22.12 30.47 -16.93
CA LYS A 519 -22.90 31.31 -15.99
C LYS A 519 -23.20 30.61 -14.66
N THR A 520 -22.80 29.35 -14.47
CA THR A 520 -23.10 28.59 -13.25
C THR A 520 -22.22 29.03 -12.08
N PHE A 521 -20.93 29.21 -12.32
CA PHE A 521 -19.91 29.36 -11.28
C PHE A 521 -19.50 30.82 -11.05
N ALA A 522 -18.87 31.07 -9.91
CA ALA A 522 -18.26 32.33 -9.51
C ALA A 522 -16.73 32.30 -9.63
N ALA A 523 -16.13 31.10 -9.50
CA ALA A 523 -14.71 30.85 -9.71
C ALA A 523 -14.48 29.39 -10.11
N ALA A 524 -13.35 29.11 -10.77
CA ALA A 524 -12.91 27.75 -11.07
C ALA A 524 -11.42 27.53 -10.82
N VAL A 525 -11.08 26.33 -10.34
CA VAL A 525 -9.73 25.92 -9.92
C VAL A 525 -9.42 24.53 -10.49
N PRO A 526 -8.97 24.45 -11.76
CA PRO A 526 -8.45 23.21 -12.32
C PRO A 526 -6.98 23.00 -11.93
N ILE A 527 -6.65 21.84 -11.38
CA ILE A 527 -5.31 21.50 -10.88
C ILE A 527 -4.78 20.25 -11.60
N SER A 528 -3.56 20.32 -12.14
CA SER A 528 -2.94 19.27 -12.95
C SER A 528 -3.82 18.83 -14.13
N GLY A 529 -4.34 19.80 -14.89
CA GLY A 529 -5.27 19.51 -15.99
C GLY A 529 -5.52 20.68 -16.94
N TYR A 530 -5.93 20.35 -18.16
CA TYR A 530 -5.93 21.24 -19.32
C TYR A 530 -7.26 21.21 -20.11
N LYS A 531 -7.37 22.14 -21.07
CA LYS A 531 -8.39 22.15 -22.13
C LYS A 531 -7.71 22.12 -23.50
N ARG A 532 -7.97 21.06 -24.27
CA ARG A 532 -7.84 21.09 -25.74
C ARG A 532 -8.94 21.99 -26.31
N PHE A 533 -8.60 23.26 -26.55
CA PHE A 533 -9.38 24.08 -27.47
C PHE A 533 -9.17 23.54 -28.89
N ASN A 534 -10.20 23.56 -29.73
CA ASN A 534 -10.06 23.07 -31.10
C ASN A 534 -9.07 23.96 -31.88
N GLU A 535 -7.95 23.40 -32.34
CA GLU A 535 -6.93 24.15 -33.07
C GLU A 535 -7.34 24.44 -34.52
N PHE A 536 -8.12 23.53 -35.12
CA PHE A 536 -8.60 23.61 -36.51
C PHE A 536 -9.88 24.44 -36.65
N ASP A 537 -10.77 24.45 -35.65
CA ASP A 537 -11.94 25.33 -35.61
C ASP A 537 -11.70 26.57 -34.75
N ALA A 538 -11.28 27.66 -35.41
CA ALA A 538 -11.08 28.96 -34.78
C ALA A 538 -12.39 29.59 -34.24
N LYS A 539 -13.57 29.22 -34.76
CA LYS A 539 -14.87 29.74 -34.32
C LYS A 539 -15.32 29.04 -33.03
N ALA A 540 -15.20 27.72 -32.95
CA ALA A 540 -15.42 26.97 -31.71
C ALA A 540 -14.45 27.42 -30.61
N ARG A 541 -13.15 27.48 -30.92
CA ARG A 541 -12.12 28.01 -29.99
C ARG A 541 -12.46 29.41 -29.47
N LYS A 542 -12.88 30.33 -30.35
CA LYS A 542 -13.29 31.67 -29.94
C LYS A 542 -14.55 31.66 -29.07
N HIS A 543 -15.52 30.81 -29.38
CA HIS A 543 -16.75 30.67 -28.60
C HIS A 543 -16.48 30.18 -27.16
N ASP A 544 -15.70 29.11 -27.02
CA ASP A 544 -15.30 28.56 -25.72
C ASP A 544 -14.61 29.63 -24.86
N ILE A 545 -13.63 30.34 -25.45
CA ILE A 545 -12.86 31.39 -24.77
C ILE A 545 -13.73 32.61 -24.43
N ASP A 546 -14.57 33.09 -25.34
CA ASP A 546 -15.50 34.20 -25.08
C ASP A 546 -16.48 33.89 -23.94
N GLY A 547 -16.85 32.61 -23.77
CA GLY A 547 -17.70 32.14 -22.67
C GLY A 547 -17.02 32.26 -21.30
N ILE A 548 -15.73 31.95 -21.18
CA ILE A 548 -15.04 31.84 -19.88
C ILE A 548 -14.02 32.94 -19.57
N LYS A 549 -13.65 33.81 -20.51
CA LYS A 549 -12.63 34.85 -20.32
C LYS A 549 -12.84 35.81 -19.13
N ASN A 550 -14.11 36.01 -18.73
CA ASN A 550 -14.50 36.85 -17.61
C ASN A 550 -14.69 36.06 -16.29
N LEU A 551 -14.57 34.72 -16.31
CA LEU A 551 -14.65 33.90 -15.10
C LEU A 551 -13.33 33.98 -14.32
N PRO A 552 -13.34 34.24 -13.01
CA PRO A 552 -12.17 34.05 -12.15
C PRO A 552 -11.68 32.60 -12.19
N ILE A 553 -10.53 32.39 -12.81
CA ILE A 553 -9.88 31.08 -12.93
C ILE A 553 -8.49 31.17 -12.30
N TRP A 554 -8.15 30.22 -11.44
CA TRP A 554 -6.78 30.00 -10.98
C TRP A 554 -6.41 28.55 -11.26
N ALA A 555 -5.63 28.35 -12.32
CA ALA A 555 -5.12 27.03 -12.69
C ALA A 555 -3.79 26.73 -11.96
N PHE A 556 -3.56 25.47 -11.63
CA PHE A 556 -2.36 25.01 -10.92
C PHE A 556 -1.79 23.78 -11.63
N HIS A 557 -0.46 23.63 -11.70
CA HIS A 557 0.20 22.46 -12.32
C HIS A 557 1.61 22.25 -11.73
N GLY A 558 2.08 21.01 -11.66
CA GLY A 558 3.50 20.71 -11.37
C GLY A 558 4.36 20.93 -12.63
N SER A 559 5.62 21.39 -12.51
CA SER A 559 6.46 21.56 -13.71
C SER A 559 6.95 20.24 -14.31
N ASP A 560 6.97 19.19 -13.50
CA ASP A 560 7.61 17.90 -13.80
C ASP A 560 6.54 16.79 -13.92
N ASP A 561 5.26 17.17 -14.07
CA ASP A 561 4.09 16.29 -14.23
C ASP A 561 4.29 15.27 -15.37
N GLU A 562 4.41 14.02 -14.94
CA GLU A 562 4.79 12.86 -15.73
C GLU A 562 3.59 12.13 -16.37
N TRP A 563 2.35 12.45 -15.99
CA TRP A 563 1.12 11.90 -16.59
C TRP A 563 0.42 12.90 -17.52
N ILE A 564 0.44 14.18 -17.16
CA ILE A 564 -0.15 15.29 -17.89
C ILE A 564 0.92 16.38 -18.05
N PRO A 565 1.78 16.30 -19.08
CA PRO A 565 2.87 17.24 -19.30
C PRO A 565 2.43 18.70 -19.20
N VAL A 566 3.10 19.46 -18.32
CA VAL A 566 2.78 20.85 -17.95
C VAL A 566 2.56 21.80 -19.14
N MET A 567 3.17 21.50 -20.29
CA MET A 567 2.96 22.20 -21.55
C MET A 567 1.47 22.33 -21.92
N TYR A 568 0.64 21.33 -21.66
CA TYR A 568 -0.79 21.41 -21.98
C TYR A 568 -1.53 22.47 -21.16
N ALA A 569 -1.23 22.61 -19.86
CA ALA A 569 -1.79 23.68 -19.05
C ALA A 569 -1.23 25.05 -19.42
N ARG A 570 0.08 25.16 -19.69
CA ARG A 570 0.71 26.36 -20.24
C ARG A 570 0.01 26.82 -21.54
N MET A 571 -0.27 25.89 -22.46
CA MET A 571 -1.02 26.14 -23.70
C MET A 571 -2.45 26.63 -23.40
N THR A 572 -3.22 25.92 -22.57
CA THR A 572 -4.59 26.33 -22.20
C THR A 572 -4.62 27.75 -21.61
N VAL A 573 -3.71 28.06 -20.69
CA VAL A 573 -3.58 29.39 -20.06
C VAL A 573 -3.17 30.46 -21.07
N ALA A 574 -2.23 30.16 -21.97
CA ALA A 574 -1.79 31.08 -23.01
C ALA A 574 -2.92 31.39 -24.01
N MET A 575 -3.65 30.38 -24.47
CA MET A 575 -4.79 30.54 -25.40
C MET A 575 -5.91 31.39 -24.77
N LEU A 576 -6.23 31.15 -23.50
CA LEU A 576 -7.23 31.94 -22.76
C LEU A 576 -6.77 33.40 -22.54
N LYS A 577 -5.50 33.63 -22.23
CA LYS A 577 -4.91 34.99 -22.13
C LYS A 577 -4.94 35.71 -23.48
N ASN A 578 -4.57 35.04 -24.56
CA ASN A 578 -4.57 35.60 -25.92
C ASN A 578 -5.99 35.97 -26.41
N GLY A 579 -7.03 35.29 -25.92
CA GLY A 579 -8.44 35.69 -26.14
C GLY A 579 -8.97 36.78 -25.20
N GLY A 580 -8.10 37.45 -24.43
CA GLY A 580 -8.45 38.54 -23.51
C GLY A 580 -8.91 38.09 -22.12
N GLY A 581 -8.81 36.80 -21.80
CA GLY A 581 -9.06 36.29 -20.45
C GLY A 581 -7.94 36.61 -19.46
N LYS A 582 -8.25 36.58 -18.16
CA LYS A 582 -7.28 36.89 -17.09
C LYS A 582 -7.11 35.75 -16.07
N PRO A 583 -6.83 34.50 -16.50
CA PRO A 583 -6.58 33.40 -15.58
C PRO A 583 -5.29 33.64 -14.79
N ARG A 584 -5.36 33.41 -13.47
CA ARG A 584 -4.18 33.14 -12.65
C ARG A 584 -3.64 31.75 -13.02
N TYR A 585 -2.33 31.60 -12.96
CA TYR A 585 -1.65 30.32 -13.14
C TYR A 585 -0.47 30.25 -12.19
N THR A 586 -0.41 29.19 -11.40
CA THR A 586 0.73 28.85 -10.55
C THR A 586 1.31 27.54 -11.04
N GLU A 587 2.62 27.53 -11.23
CA GLU A 587 3.36 26.33 -11.62
C GLU A 587 4.32 25.99 -10.49
N PHE A 588 4.19 24.80 -9.91
CA PHE A 588 5.01 24.36 -8.79
C PHE A 588 6.26 23.66 -9.32
N LYS A 589 7.42 24.30 -9.15
CA LYS A 589 8.66 23.85 -9.76
C LYS A 589 9.21 22.57 -9.09
N GLY A 590 9.53 21.57 -9.89
CA GLY A 590 10.04 20.26 -9.46
C GLY A 590 8.94 19.25 -9.15
N ILE A 591 7.69 19.71 -8.98
CA ILE A 591 6.59 18.85 -8.53
C ILE A 591 6.00 18.06 -9.70
N GLY A 592 5.77 16.77 -9.49
CA GLY A 592 5.14 15.82 -10.42
C GLY A 592 3.62 15.99 -10.57
N HIS A 593 2.92 14.92 -10.99
CA HIS A 593 1.50 14.98 -11.37
C HIS A 593 0.59 15.58 -10.29
N ILE A 594 0.85 15.25 -9.03
CA ILE A 594 0.20 15.91 -7.91
C ILE A 594 0.98 17.17 -7.49
N CYS A 595 0.51 18.32 -7.97
CA CYS A 595 0.79 19.59 -7.32
C CYS A 595 -0.35 20.07 -6.39
N TRP A 596 -1.47 19.34 -6.32
CA TRP A 596 -2.66 19.81 -5.60
C TRP A 596 -2.50 19.84 -4.08
N ASN A 597 -1.64 18.99 -3.49
CA ASN A 597 -1.32 19.09 -2.07
C ASN A 597 -0.61 20.40 -1.71
N GLU A 598 0.07 21.04 -2.66
CA GLU A 598 0.79 22.29 -2.44
C GLU A 598 -0.14 23.52 -2.32
N LEU A 599 -1.43 23.40 -2.64
CA LEU A 599 -2.40 24.50 -2.43
C LEU A 599 -2.57 24.88 -0.95
N GLN A 600 -2.26 23.98 -0.02
CA GLN A 600 -2.24 24.30 1.42
C GLN A 600 -1.14 25.34 1.75
N HIS A 601 -0.07 25.39 0.95
CA HIS A 601 1.07 26.31 1.10
C HIS A 601 0.92 27.60 0.29
N VAL A 602 -0.24 27.81 -0.36
CA VAL A 602 -0.57 29.04 -1.10
C VAL A 602 -1.53 29.88 -0.23
N PRO A 603 -1.04 30.79 0.64
CA PRO A 603 -1.87 31.46 1.64
C PRO A 603 -2.95 32.37 1.03
N GLU A 604 -2.76 32.84 -0.20
CA GLU A 604 -3.78 33.63 -0.91
C GLU A 604 -4.88 32.77 -1.54
N PHE A 605 -4.77 31.44 -1.57
CA PHE A 605 -5.72 30.56 -2.27
C PHE A 605 -7.13 30.70 -1.73
N MET A 606 -7.32 30.49 -0.43
CA MET A 606 -8.63 30.55 0.22
C MET A 606 -9.20 31.98 0.23
N PRO A 607 -8.46 33.03 0.65
CA PRO A 607 -8.92 34.42 0.55
C PRO A 607 -9.30 34.83 -0.89
N TRP A 608 -8.54 34.39 -1.91
CA TRP A 608 -8.90 34.63 -3.30
C TRP A 608 -10.20 33.95 -3.67
N LEU A 609 -10.34 32.65 -3.38
CA LEU A 609 -11.52 31.85 -3.75
C LEU A 609 -12.80 32.46 -3.16
N PHE A 610 -12.80 32.73 -1.86
CA PHE A 610 -13.97 33.23 -1.14
C PHE A 610 -14.29 34.71 -1.39
N SER A 611 -13.35 35.48 -1.98
CA SER A 611 -13.61 36.82 -2.50
C SER A 611 -14.35 36.84 -3.85
N GLN A 612 -14.41 35.72 -4.58
CA GLN A 612 -15.08 35.70 -5.89
C GLN A 612 -16.61 35.62 -5.74
N ARG A 613 -17.34 36.46 -6.48
CA ARG A 613 -18.80 36.41 -6.62
C ARG A 613 -19.19 36.60 -8.09
N ARG A 614 -20.12 35.78 -8.58
CA ARG A 614 -20.69 35.95 -9.92
C ARG A 614 -21.34 37.33 -10.05
N ASN A 615 -21.20 37.95 -11.23
CA ASN A 615 -21.68 39.30 -11.57
C ASN A 615 -21.01 40.48 -10.81
N GLN A 616 -19.98 40.24 -9.99
CA GLN A 616 -19.21 41.32 -9.38
C GLN A 616 -18.18 41.86 -10.37
N SER A 617 -18.36 43.10 -10.83
CA SER A 617 -17.33 43.81 -11.59
C SER A 617 -16.17 44.18 -10.66
N ILE A 618 -14.98 43.64 -10.92
CA ILE A 618 -13.77 44.04 -10.20
C ILE A 618 -13.43 45.48 -10.60
N ALA A 619 -13.69 46.42 -9.69
CA ALA A 619 -13.30 47.82 -9.87
C ALA A 619 -11.76 47.91 -9.93
N PRO A 620 -11.17 48.58 -10.93
CA PRO A 620 -9.72 48.70 -11.06
C PRO A 620 -9.16 49.66 -10.01
N GLY A 621 -8.83 49.13 -8.82
CA GLY A 621 -8.23 49.94 -7.75
C GLY A 621 -8.11 49.27 -6.37
N SER A 622 -8.89 48.22 -6.09
CA SER A 622 -8.82 47.52 -4.79
C SER A 622 -7.57 46.63 -4.68
N ALA A 623 -6.43 47.23 -4.37
CA ALA A 623 -5.25 46.48 -3.95
C ALA A 623 -5.54 45.72 -2.63
N LEU A 624 -4.94 44.54 -2.48
CA LEU A 624 -4.92 43.83 -1.19
C LEU A 624 -4.12 44.67 -0.16
N PRO A 625 -4.45 44.62 1.14
CA PRO A 625 -3.65 45.25 2.18
C PRO A 625 -2.19 44.82 2.09
N ALA A 626 -1.26 45.78 2.19
CA ALA A 626 0.16 45.50 2.02
C ALA A 626 0.69 44.56 3.11
N LEU A 627 1.44 43.53 2.70
CA LEU A 627 2.07 42.58 3.61
C LEU A 627 3.04 43.29 4.57
N THR A 628 2.70 43.29 5.86
CA THR A 628 3.61 43.71 6.92
C THR A 628 4.81 42.75 6.94
N LYS A 629 6.02 43.26 6.67
CA LYS A 629 7.24 42.45 6.68
C LYS A 629 7.51 41.89 8.07
N LEU A 630 7.25 40.60 8.29
CA LEU A 630 7.82 39.87 9.41
C LEU A 630 9.34 39.77 9.23
N SER A 631 10.08 40.32 10.19
CA SER A 631 11.54 40.26 10.21
C SER A 631 12.03 38.85 10.50
N ALA A 632 12.97 38.34 9.72
CA ALA A 632 13.61 37.06 9.99
C ALA A 632 14.37 37.08 11.33
N SER A 633 14.07 36.12 12.21
CA SER A 633 14.88 35.87 13.41
C SER A 633 16.22 35.23 13.04
N PRO A 634 17.34 35.56 13.73
CA PRO A 634 18.66 35.02 13.37
C PRO A 634 18.79 33.52 13.60
N ALA A 635 19.52 32.84 12.73
CA ALA A 635 19.90 31.44 12.93
C ALA A 635 20.80 31.30 14.16
N LYS A 636 20.49 30.36 15.07
CA LYS A 636 21.38 30.02 16.18
C LYS A 636 22.60 29.26 15.66
N THR A 637 23.78 29.81 15.89
CA THR A 637 25.06 29.22 15.49
C THR A 637 25.40 27.99 16.36
N ALA A 638 25.89 26.92 15.75
CA ALA A 638 26.39 25.76 16.46
C ALA A 638 27.87 25.93 16.85
N GLN A 639 28.12 26.10 18.15
CA GLN A 639 29.36 25.77 18.87
C GLN A 639 28.93 25.28 20.27
N ARG A 640 29.58 24.29 20.89
CA ARG A 640 30.91 23.73 20.62
C ARG A 640 30.92 22.22 20.88
#